data_AF-A0A847T017-F1
#
_entry.id   AF-A0A847T017-F1
#
_cell.length_a   1.000
_cell.length_b   1.000
_cell.length_c   1.000
_cell.angle_alpha   90.00
_cell.angle_beta   90.00
_cell.angle_gamma   90.00
#
_symmetry.space_group_name_H-M   'P 1'
#
loop_
_entity.id
_entity.type
_entity.pdbx_description
1 polymer ?
#
loop_
_entity_poly.entity_id
_entity_poly.type
_entity_poly.pdbx_seq_one_letter_code
_entity_poly.pdbx_strand_id
1 'polypeptide(L)'
;MITLRKRPGRQQPIPLYFPRKYASLLPLLAALFTACANTSEVPNIQLPAVEKFNSEVNVGRMILFGPFTSDTGSLHHIDTDEFIQYGLREEEINFDNISRLRDRAGKKSFLYQTPHSYVDGVDLFTALPHANCYGVFSVNSPIDQDIAFLLGSDDGMKIWVNQKLCFRVNDARSMQRNTNIITVHLQKGLNFVLLKCNNGGGYWAFYLNMSRIDYAAEFYQHKFGYDFLEHCLLGANDSLKVNLNPCFTPLCDSTVLQVFNPAGKEMLSTKLPRGANWQIPLPHLDKGSYKCKILVPGDTLSEIFMIGNYHDVYDADSIKLSTGRPSGDFLVNTQTLFSRFRYLKSFGTRYGCDDQLYRKIATTLFDIAGIVNNAQFSNIPGRHLRGYISKVDGGTENYMVYVPGTYRKNVPIPLVMVIPWVGQKVPFIQSPHVAYLDKIDALTRLADKFGYAILWPAARIFERYNLNPIVSTSIFQAMNKVGEDYNIDSHRVYLYGVCSGGMFAMLLANRFPEYFAAIGVEGPELNYTKSKTMLAPSSDLFRYPTEWVKENNLLQMINNYQHIPLYIAHAPADHKSDYAISKTIYHQAKKQEFNIILDSVENITKTPSLDLYPDALLLRKMFVFFKDKVTTTPLSINFSTFQLKYNRAYWMTIDQMDTLHTLANIRAVFNNNNQLKITTKNIRRYSINLTQLPGLQRNKKLLVITNNDTTYFNIAPQADALHLSIDKQQQPELFEKNHDVEGPINDIFKDNFLLVTGDTGTKEERLANQTMVNKFIQNWQENNFNTCPVKTAAAVSNGDIARSNLILIGNPTTNSFIRRLVSKLPLKISANALDIGSRHIDGNSLGYTLIYPNPLNPKKYILLLGSNNSSIVHMVPDLQYTGWYDYEVKNVISEAILIKGYFDEYWK
;
A
#
# COMPACT_ATOMS: atom_id res chain seq x y z
N MET A 1 28.94 21.98 -27.74
CA MET A 1 30.25 22.43 -27.24
C MET A 1 30.09 22.88 -25.80
N ILE A 2 30.79 22.23 -24.87
CA ILE A 2 31.43 22.79 -23.65
C ILE A 2 32.18 21.59 -23.02
N THR A 3 33.45 21.52 -23.45
CA THR A 3 34.68 21.11 -22.75
C THR A 3 34.70 20.03 -21.65
N LEU A 4 35.32 18.91 -22.03
CA LEU A 4 36.04 17.94 -21.19
C LEU A 4 37.17 18.60 -20.39
N ARG A 5 37.31 18.24 -19.10
CA ARG A 5 38.59 18.29 -18.36
C ARG A 5 38.92 16.89 -17.82
N LYS A 6 39.98 16.28 -18.37
CA LYS A 6 40.73 15.16 -17.79
C LYS A 6 41.65 15.70 -16.68
N ARG A 7 41.84 14.96 -15.58
CA ARG A 7 43.14 14.42 -15.06
C ARG A 7 43.01 13.74 -13.66
N PRO A 8 44.02 12.96 -13.20
CA PRO A 8 43.85 11.57 -12.75
C PRO A 8 44.21 11.33 -11.26
N GLY A 9 43.99 10.10 -10.78
CA GLY A 9 44.63 9.59 -9.56
C GLY A 9 44.10 8.21 -9.14
N ARG A 10 44.93 7.17 -9.29
CA ARG A 10 44.76 5.87 -8.62
C ARG A 10 44.79 6.08 -7.11
N GLN A 11 43.75 5.68 -6.38
CA GLN A 11 43.85 5.39 -4.94
C GLN A 11 43.78 3.86 -4.74
N GLN A 12 44.74 3.35 -3.98
CA GLN A 12 44.85 1.96 -3.55
C GLN A 12 43.66 1.53 -2.67
N PRO A 13 43.30 0.24 -2.65
CA PRO A 13 42.22 -0.25 -1.78
C PRO A 13 42.62 -0.16 -0.29
N ILE A 14 41.73 0.41 0.50
CA ILE A 14 41.81 0.51 1.97
C ILE A 14 41.55 -0.90 2.56
N PRO A 15 42.36 -1.40 3.51
CA PRO A 15 42.13 -2.71 4.12
C PRO A 15 40.93 -2.66 5.08
N LEU A 16 40.02 -3.62 4.93
CA LEU A 16 38.89 -3.87 5.81
C LEU A 16 39.38 -4.23 7.22
N TYR A 17 39.16 -3.34 8.17
CA TYR A 17 39.36 -3.57 9.61
C TYR A 17 38.21 -4.43 10.16
N PHE A 18 38.48 -5.69 10.52
CA PHE A 18 37.57 -6.52 11.29
C PHE A 18 37.61 -6.12 12.78
N PRO A 19 36.46 -5.83 13.43
CA PRO A 19 36.43 -5.63 14.87
C PRO A 19 36.60 -6.97 15.60
N ARG A 20 37.69 -7.10 16.36
CA ARG A 20 37.95 -8.18 17.33
C ARG A 20 36.92 -8.16 18.47
N LYS A 21 35.75 -8.78 18.27
CA LYS A 21 34.79 -9.08 19.35
C LYS A 21 34.05 -10.41 19.17
N TYR A 22 34.73 -11.47 18.69
CA TYR A 22 34.23 -12.86 18.77
C TYR A 22 35.36 -13.90 18.94
N ALA A 23 36.44 -13.55 19.65
CA ALA A 23 37.55 -14.47 19.91
C ALA A 23 37.32 -15.42 21.10
N SER A 24 36.10 -15.47 21.67
CA SER A 24 35.83 -16.23 22.90
C SER A 24 34.57 -17.10 22.87
N LEU A 25 34.11 -17.52 21.69
CA LEU A 25 33.08 -18.57 21.53
C LEU A 25 33.59 -19.80 20.76
N LEU A 26 34.90 -19.88 20.54
CA LEU A 26 35.59 -21.00 19.89
C LEU A 26 35.56 -22.36 20.62
N PRO A 27 35.03 -22.54 21.86
CA PRO A 27 34.75 -23.88 22.37
C PRO A 27 33.27 -24.30 22.29
N LEU A 28 32.33 -23.41 21.93
CA LEU A 28 30.88 -23.76 21.88
C LEU A 28 30.39 -24.20 20.48
N LEU A 29 31.23 -24.06 19.44
CA LEU A 29 31.02 -24.65 18.12
C LEU A 29 31.55 -26.09 17.99
N ALA A 30 32.21 -26.60 19.04
CA ALA A 30 32.65 -28.00 19.12
C ALA A 30 31.52 -29.00 19.42
N ALA A 31 30.26 -28.53 19.56
CA ALA A 31 29.10 -29.36 19.89
C ALA A 31 28.17 -29.72 18.70
N LEU A 32 28.62 -29.55 17.44
CA LEU A 32 27.88 -30.01 16.24
C LEU A 32 28.67 -30.97 15.34
N PHE A 33 29.93 -31.28 15.66
CA PHE A 33 30.67 -32.39 15.05
C PHE A 33 30.70 -33.58 16.02
N THR A 34 29.53 -34.12 16.38
CA THR A 34 29.52 -35.52 16.80
C THR A 34 29.76 -36.36 15.57
N ALA A 35 30.95 -36.95 15.48
CA ALA A 35 31.19 -38.14 14.69
C ALA A 35 30.25 -39.26 15.18
N CYS A 36 28.98 -39.22 14.76
CA CYS A 36 28.15 -40.41 14.68
C CYS A 36 28.66 -41.21 13.49
N ALA A 37 29.77 -41.91 13.70
CA ALA A 37 30.39 -42.79 12.70
C ALA A 37 29.56 -44.05 12.41
N ASN A 38 28.26 -44.11 12.74
CA ASN A 38 27.49 -45.36 12.75
C ASN A 38 26.00 -45.22 12.36
N THR A 39 25.62 -44.32 11.46
CA THR A 39 24.38 -44.53 10.68
C THR A 39 24.78 -44.96 9.26
N SER A 40 24.53 -46.22 8.90
CA SER A 40 24.65 -46.75 7.54
C SER A 40 23.62 -46.17 6.57
N GLU A 41 22.62 -45.46 7.09
CA GLU A 41 21.46 -45.02 6.33
C GLU A 41 21.63 -43.62 5.76
N VAL A 42 21.23 -43.47 4.50
CA VAL A 42 21.11 -42.18 3.81
C VAL A 42 20.08 -41.32 4.55
N PRO A 43 20.39 -40.07 4.93
CA PRO A 43 19.44 -39.19 5.60
C PRO A 43 18.13 -39.07 4.83
N ASN A 44 16.99 -39.26 5.49
CA ASN A 44 15.67 -39.20 4.88
C ASN A 44 14.95 -37.90 5.26
N ILE A 45 14.48 -37.17 4.26
CA ILE A 45 13.61 -36.01 4.39
C ILE A 45 12.18 -36.44 4.09
N GLN A 46 11.33 -36.40 5.12
CA GLN A 46 9.92 -36.76 4.99
C GLN A 46 9.13 -35.58 4.41
N LEU A 47 8.50 -35.76 3.24
CA LEU A 47 7.54 -34.78 2.74
C LEU A 47 6.24 -34.81 3.56
N PRO A 48 5.61 -33.65 3.83
CA PRO A 48 4.29 -33.60 4.44
C PRO A 48 3.24 -34.31 3.56
N ALA A 49 2.12 -34.70 4.17
CA ALA A 49 0.94 -35.11 3.40
C ALA A 49 0.51 -33.97 2.46
N VAL A 50 -0.03 -34.32 1.28
CA VAL A 50 -0.38 -33.37 0.20
C VAL A 50 -1.22 -32.19 0.70
N GLU A 51 -2.18 -32.48 1.59
CA GLU A 51 -3.08 -31.49 2.22
C GLU A 51 -2.35 -30.50 3.13
N LYS A 52 -1.18 -30.88 3.68
CA LYS A 52 -0.37 -30.10 4.61
C LYS A 52 0.91 -29.55 3.99
N PHE A 53 1.23 -29.90 2.74
CA PHE A 53 2.47 -29.50 2.08
C PHE A 53 2.42 -28.06 1.52
N ASN A 54 2.07 -27.06 2.33
CA ASN A 54 1.84 -25.69 1.88
C ASN A 54 2.97 -24.70 2.24
N SER A 55 4.17 -25.21 2.45
CA SER A 55 5.38 -24.43 2.78
C SER A 55 6.62 -25.06 2.15
N GLU A 56 7.75 -24.38 2.25
CA GLU A 56 9.05 -25.00 1.98
C GLU A 56 9.36 -26.09 3.01
N VAL A 57 10.03 -27.13 2.55
CA VAL A 57 10.62 -28.21 3.33
C VAL A 57 12.12 -28.05 3.27
N ASN A 58 12.72 -27.86 4.44
CA ASN A 58 14.16 -27.65 4.58
C ASN A 58 14.96 -28.94 4.42
N VAL A 59 16.02 -28.91 3.62
CA VAL A 59 17.01 -30.00 3.55
C VAL A 59 18.14 -29.70 4.53
N GLY A 60 17.89 -29.97 5.81
CA GLY A 60 18.84 -29.71 6.89
C GLY A 60 19.80 -30.86 7.22
N ARG A 61 19.71 -31.99 6.50
CA ARG A 61 20.51 -33.20 6.81
C ARG A 61 20.91 -33.93 5.54
N MET A 62 22.21 -34.15 5.35
CA MET A 62 22.78 -34.85 4.18
C MET A 62 24.15 -35.45 4.51
N ILE A 63 24.60 -36.43 3.74
CA ILE A 63 26.00 -36.88 3.76
C ILE A 63 26.76 -36.01 2.76
N LEU A 64 27.79 -35.31 3.21
CA LEU A 64 28.67 -34.54 2.33
C LEU A 64 29.90 -35.38 1.95
N PHE A 65 30.29 -35.32 0.68
CA PHE A 65 31.54 -35.86 0.16
C PHE A 65 32.38 -34.71 -0.42
N GLY A 66 33.63 -34.60 0.00
CA GLY A 66 34.56 -33.59 -0.48
C GLY A 66 35.37 -32.94 0.65
N PRO A 67 36.15 -31.90 0.31
CA PRO A 67 36.28 -31.34 -1.02
C PRO A 67 37.11 -32.27 -1.92
N PHE A 68 36.73 -32.36 -3.19
CA PHE A 68 37.53 -32.96 -4.25
C PHE A 68 38.29 -31.85 -4.97
N THR A 69 39.61 -31.97 -5.01
CA THR A 69 40.56 -30.97 -5.53
C THR A 69 41.58 -31.67 -6.41
N SER A 70 42.25 -30.96 -7.32
CA SER A 70 43.28 -31.60 -8.15
C SER A 70 44.63 -31.53 -7.46
N ASP A 71 45.33 -32.66 -7.47
CA ASP A 71 46.72 -32.74 -7.00
C ASP A 71 47.71 -32.33 -8.11
N THR A 72 47.22 -32.13 -9.36
CA THR A 72 48.03 -31.98 -10.59
C THR A 72 47.91 -30.61 -11.26
N GLY A 73 47.09 -29.69 -10.73
CA GLY A 73 46.90 -28.35 -11.29
C GLY A 73 45.84 -28.26 -12.41
N SER A 74 45.12 -29.33 -12.72
CA SER A 74 43.93 -29.29 -13.59
C SER A 74 42.73 -28.68 -12.84
N LEU A 75 41.97 -27.81 -13.51
CA LEU A 75 40.79 -27.16 -12.93
C LEU A 75 39.66 -28.19 -12.77
N HIS A 76 39.14 -28.43 -11.56
CA HIS A 76 37.90 -29.19 -11.41
C HIS A 76 36.73 -28.31 -11.86
N HIS A 77 36.05 -28.77 -12.90
CA HIS A 77 34.85 -28.14 -13.43
C HIS A 77 33.62 -28.90 -12.95
N ILE A 78 32.44 -28.31 -13.14
CA ILE A 78 31.17 -28.96 -12.76
C ILE A 78 30.95 -30.30 -13.48
N ASP A 79 31.62 -30.54 -14.61
CA ASP A 79 31.53 -31.80 -15.37
C ASP A 79 32.59 -32.85 -14.97
N THR A 80 33.53 -32.52 -14.10
CA THR A 80 34.55 -33.48 -13.63
C THR A 80 33.90 -34.53 -12.73
N ASP A 81 33.73 -35.77 -13.19
CA ASP A 81 33.18 -36.86 -12.36
C ASP A 81 34.23 -37.36 -11.35
N GLU A 82 34.09 -36.96 -10.08
CA GLU A 82 35.02 -37.32 -9.02
C GLU A 82 34.92 -38.79 -8.59
N PHE A 83 33.89 -39.50 -9.02
CA PHE A 83 33.65 -40.88 -8.58
C PHE A 83 34.34 -41.90 -9.50
N ILE A 84 34.80 -41.50 -10.69
CA ILE A 84 35.57 -42.35 -11.61
C ILE A 84 36.82 -42.91 -10.92
N GLN A 85 37.51 -42.12 -10.11
CA GLN A 85 38.71 -42.55 -9.37
C GLN A 85 38.40 -43.67 -8.36
N TYR A 86 37.13 -43.83 -7.99
CA TYR A 86 36.63 -44.90 -7.12
C TYR A 86 35.91 -45.98 -7.91
N GLY A 87 36.04 -46.04 -9.24
CA GLY A 87 35.39 -47.04 -10.09
C GLY A 87 33.86 -46.97 -10.10
N LEU A 88 33.31 -45.78 -9.89
CA LEU A 88 31.88 -45.47 -9.93
C LEU A 88 31.65 -44.27 -10.88
N ARG A 89 30.39 -43.99 -11.23
CA ARG A 89 30.02 -42.77 -11.97
C ARG A 89 28.92 -42.01 -11.23
N GLU A 90 28.88 -40.68 -11.39
CA GLU A 90 27.82 -39.82 -10.81
C GLU A 90 26.41 -40.35 -11.08
N GLU A 91 26.17 -40.79 -12.32
CA GLU A 91 24.88 -41.31 -12.78
C GLU A 91 24.50 -42.70 -12.24
N GLU A 92 25.45 -43.42 -11.65
CA GLU A 92 25.23 -44.76 -11.11
C GLU A 92 24.96 -44.75 -9.60
N ILE A 93 25.21 -43.63 -8.90
CA ILE A 93 25.11 -43.57 -7.44
C ILE A 93 23.66 -43.72 -6.96
N ASN A 94 23.44 -44.64 -6.03
CA ASN A 94 22.13 -45.01 -5.49
C ASN A 94 22.24 -45.56 -4.06
N PHE A 95 21.12 -46.03 -3.49
CA PHE A 95 21.08 -46.61 -2.14
C PHE A 95 21.99 -47.84 -1.96
N ASP A 96 22.22 -48.63 -3.02
CA ASP A 96 22.95 -49.91 -2.95
C ASP A 96 24.47 -49.73 -2.98
N ASN A 97 24.96 -48.68 -3.65
CA ASN A 97 26.41 -48.47 -3.86
C ASN A 97 26.99 -47.26 -3.12
N ILE A 98 26.17 -46.42 -2.48
CA ILE A 98 26.65 -45.26 -1.71
C ILE A 98 27.58 -45.65 -0.55
N SER A 99 27.35 -46.82 0.05
CA SER A 99 28.23 -47.39 1.08
C SER A 99 29.64 -47.62 0.54
N ARG A 100 29.77 -48.16 -0.67
CA ARG A 100 31.05 -48.39 -1.35
C ARG A 100 31.80 -47.07 -1.59
N LEU A 101 31.07 -46.02 -1.98
CA LEU A 101 31.66 -44.68 -2.13
C LEU A 101 32.16 -44.15 -0.79
N ARG A 102 31.38 -44.29 0.28
CA ARG A 102 31.77 -43.86 1.63
C ARG A 102 33.03 -44.55 2.13
N ASP A 103 33.10 -45.87 1.95
CA ASP A 103 34.25 -46.67 2.36
C ASP A 103 35.52 -46.27 1.58
N ARG A 104 35.38 -45.95 0.28
CA ARG A 104 36.49 -45.54 -0.59
C ARG A 104 36.90 -44.07 -0.44
N ALA A 105 35.96 -43.17 -0.13
CA ALA A 105 36.22 -41.75 0.06
C ALA A 105 36.88 -41.43 1.42
N GLY A 106 36.79 -42.35 2.39
CA GLY A 106 37.45 -42.24 3.69
C GLY A 106 37.05 -40.96 4.45
N LYS A 107 38.05 -40.20 4.91
CA LYS A 107 37.88 -38.97 5.71
C LYS A 107 37.19 -37.81 4.95
N LYS A 108 37.02 -37.91 3.63
CA LYS A 108 36.31 -36.91 2.82
C LYS A 108 34.78 -37.03 2.91
N SER A 109 34.24 -37.90 3.77
CA SER A 109 32.79 -38.08 3.96
C SER A 109 32.36 -37.86 5.40
N PHE A 110 31.27 -37.11 5.61
CA PHE A 110 30.68 -36.91 6.95
C PHE A 110 29.19 -36.57 6.87
N LEU A 111 28.48 -36.81 7.97
CA LEU A 111 27.09 -36.39 8.13
C LEU A 111 27.06 -34.89 8.44
N TYR A 112 26.41 -34.12 7.57
CA TYR A 112 26.14 -32.70 7.77
C TYR A 112 24.72 -32.50 8.28
N GLN A 113 24.58 -31.75 9.37
CA GLN A 113 23.30 -31.43 9.98
C GLN A 113 23.25 -29.97 10.41
N THR A 114 22.18 -29.30 10.04
CA THR A 114 22.03 -27.86 10.20
C THR A 114 20.54 -27.49 10.34
N PRO A 115 20.19 -26.46 11.14
CA PRO A 115 18.81 -26.01 11.24
C PRO A 115 18.31 -25.26 9.98
N HIS A 116 19.21 -24.98 9.02
CA HIS A 116 18.90 -24.21 7.80
C HIS A 116 19.52 -24.84 6.56
N SER A 117 18.91 -24.64 5.40
CA SER A 117 19.25 -25.34 4.14
C SER A 117 20.42 -24.75 3.36
N TYR A 118 21.24 -23.96 4.03
CA TYR A 118 22.41 -23.29 3.49
C TYR A 118 23.67 -24.04 3.89
N VAL A 119 24.49 -24.39 2.91
CA VAL A 119 25.79 -25.06 3.11
C VAL A 119 26.89 -24.10 2.70
N ASP A 120 27.63 -23.61 3.70
CA ASP A 120 28.82 -22.77 3.50
C ASP A 120 30.04 -23.68 3.31
N GLY A 121 30.51 -23.78 2.07
CA GLY A 121 31.70 -24.54 1.71
C GLY A 121 32.99 -23.90 2.23
N VAL A 122 33.02 -22.59 2.47
CA VAL A 122 34.19 -21.91 3.05
C VAL A 122 34.37 -22.30 4.50
N ASP A 123 33.27 -22.33 5.28
CA ASP A 123 33.31 -22.77 6.68
C ASP A 123 33.64 -24.26 6.80
N LEU A 124 33.15 -25.08 5.87
CA LEU A 124 33.33 -26.54 5.92
C LEU A 124 34.68 -27.02 5.39
N PHE A 125 35.18 -26.40 4.33
CA PHE A 125 36.30 -26.92 3.56
C PHE A 125 37.49 -25.96 3.46
N THR A 126 37.37 -24.74 3.99
CA THR A 126 38.27 -23.60 3.68
C THR A 126 38.10 -23.17 2.21
N ALA A 127 38.33 -21.89 1.89
CA ALA A 127 38.15 -21.36 0.53
C ALA A 127 39.13 -21.99 -0.48
N LEU A 128 38.75 -23.14 -1.05
CA LEU A 128 39.51 -23.91 -2.01
C LEU A 128 38.95 -23.69 -3.43
N PRO A 129 39.65 -22.95 -4.30
CA PRO A 129 39.21 -22.77 -5.68
C PRO A 129 39.33 -24.07 -6.47
N HIS A 130 38.49 -24.22 -7.50
CA HIS A 130 38.49 -25.38 -8.40
C HIS A 130 38.29 -26.70 -7.67
N ALA A 131 37.24 -26.73 -6.83
CA ALA A 131 36.88 -27.88 -6.01
C ALA A 131 35.43 -28.31 -6.24
N ASN A 132 35.15 -29.60 -6.04
CA ASN A 132 33.80 -30.16 -6.07
C ASN A 132 33.41 -30.71 -4.69
N CYS A 133 32.14 -30.54 -4.32
CA CYS A 133 31.52 -31.19 -3.16
C CYS A 133 30.22 -31.83 -3.60
N TYR A 134 29.91 -32.98 -3.01
CA TYR A 134 28.64 -33.68 -3.23
C TYR A 134 27.84 -33.76 -1.93
N GLY A 135 26.52 -33.66 -2.06
CA GLY A 135 25.57 -33.91 -0.98
C GLY A 135 24.63 -35.07 -1.36
N VAL A 136 24.41 -35.99 -0.41
CA VAL A 136 23.55 -37.16 -0.59
C VAL A 136 22.49 -37.22 0.51
N PHE A 137 21.25 -37.36 0.10
CA PHE A 137 20.10 -37.58 0.98
C PHE A 137 18.99 -38.28 0.20
N SER A 138 17.90 -38.62 0.89
CA SER A 138 16.71 -39.21 0.31
C SER A 138 15.46 -38.41 0.67
N VAL A 139 14.45 -38.50 -0.18
CA VAL A 139 13.16 -37.84 0.01
C VAL A 139 12.07 -38.90 0.00
N ASN A 140 11.36 -39.04 1.12
CA ASN A 140 10.19 -39.92 1.18
C ASN A 140 8.93 -39.15 0.76
N SER A 141 8.39 -39.49 -0.41
CA SER A 141 7.17 -38.91 -0.95
C SER A 141 5.96 -39.78 -0.61
N PRO A 142 4.87 -39.23 -0.02
CA PRO A 142 3.68 -40.01 0.31
C PRO A 142 2.90 -40.51 -0.92
N ILE A 143 3.09 -39.86 -2.07
CA ILE A 143 2.44 -40.15 -3.34
C ILE A 143 3.43 -40.00 -4.50
N ASP A 144 3.04 -40.48 -5.66
CA ASP A 144 3.69 -40.13 -6.93
C ASP A 144 3.31 -38.68 -7.28
N GLN A 145 4.29 -37.78 -7.41
CA GLN A 145 4.03 -36.35 -7.63
C GLN A 145 5.23 -35.59 -8.19
N ASP A 146 4.95 -34.52 -8.91
CA ASP A 146 5.94 -33.51 -9.27
C ASP A 146 6.04 -32.44 -8.16
N ILE A 147 7.26 -32.11 -7.75
CA ILE A 147 7.54 -31.06 -6.75
C ILE A 147 8.57 -30.06 -7.28
N ALA A 148 8.63 -28.89 -6.65
CA ALA A 148 9.63 -27.88 -6.95
C ALA A 148 10.85 -28.04 -6.04
N PHE A 149 12.03 -28.22 -6.64
CA PHE A 149 13.31 -28.07 -5.96
C PHE A 149 13.75 -26.60 -6.08
N LEU A 150 14.04 -25.98 -4.94
CA LEU A 150 14.38 -24.58 -4.79
C LEU A 150 15.88 -24.45 -4.49
N LEU A 151 16.64 -23.94 -5.47
CA LEU A 151 18.07 -24.14 -5.57
C LEU A 151 18.84 -22.82 -5.61
N GLY A 152 20.08 -22.84 -5.13
CA GLY A 152 21.05 -21.77 -5.36
C GLY A 152 22.47 -22.29 -5.19
N SER A 153 23.41 -21.76 -5.95
CA SER A 153 24.84 -22.07 -5.83
C SER A 153 25.68 -20.84 -6.13
N ASP A 154 26.89 -20.79 -5.57
CA ASP A 154 27.88 -19.76 -5.90
C ASP A 154 28.35 -19.92 -7.35
N ASP A 155 28.81 -21.11 -7.75
CA ASP A 155 29.17 -21.40 -9.14
C ASP A 155 28.27 -22.50 -9.74
N GLY A 156 28.88 -23.55 -10.30
CA GLY A 156 28.18 -24.65 -10.94
C GLY A 156 27.46 -25.58 -9.95
N MET A 157 26.35 -26.16 -10.40
CA MET A 157 25.61 -27.16 -9.63
C MET A 157 24.98 -28.21 -10.54
N LYS A 158 24.98 -29.48 -10.10
CA LYS A 158 24.25 -30.59 -10.73
C LYS A 158 23.39 -31.32 -9.69
N ILE A 159 22.21 -31.77 -10.09
CA ILE A 159 21.33 -32.58 -9.25
C ILE A 159 20.82 -33.78 -10.03
N TRP A 160 20.91 -34.96 -9.41
CA TRP A 160 20.30 -36.19 -9.87
C TRP A 160 19.26 -36.65 -8.86
N VAL A 161 18.14 -37.15 -9.37
CA VAL A 161 17.10 -37.79 -8.59
C VAL A 161 16.80 -39.15 -9.21
N ASN A 162 16.93 -40.20 -8.41
CA ASN A 162 16.86 -41.59 -8.87
C ASN A 162 17.72 -41.81 -10.13
N GLN A 163 19.00 -41.42 -10.04
CA GLN A 163 20.02 -41.58 -11.09
C GLN A 163 19.80 -40.74 -12.35
N LYS A 164 18.65 -40.07 -12.48
CA LYS A 164 18.36 -39.17 -13.60
C LYS A 164 18.87 -37.77 -13.29
N LEU A 165 19.69 -37.21 -14.18
CA LEU A 165 20.11 -35.80 -14.10
C LEU A 165 18.89 -34.89 -14.29
N CYS A 166 18.54 -34.15 -13.25
CA CYS A 166 17.39 -33.23 -13.24
C CYS A 166 17.80 -31.77 -13.48
N PHE A 167 19.03 -31.40 -13.12
CA PHE A 167 19.50 -30.02 -13.26
C PHE A 167 21.01 -29.94 -13.41
N ARG A 168 21.45 -28.95 -14.19
CA ARG A 168 22.84 -28.56 -14.38
C ARG A 168 22.92 -27.06 -14.65
N VAL A 169 23.80 -26.37 -13.94
CA VAL A 169 24.22 -25.00 -14.23
C VAL A 169 25.74 -24.92 -14.16
N ASN A 170 26.34 -24.13 -15.04
CA ASN A 170 27.78 -23.92 -15.11
C ASN A 170 28.08 -22.44 -15.30
N ASP A 171 27.70 -21.65 -14.31
CA ASP A 171 27.81 -20.19 -14.37
C ASP A 171 28.72 -19.73 -13.23
N ALA A 172 29.62 -18.78 -13.52
CA ALA A 172 30.33 -18.04 -12.49
C ALA A 172 29.40 -16.97 -11.92
N ARG A 173 28.95 -17.13 -10.68
CA ARG A 173 27.94 -16.24 -10.07
C ARG A 173 28.19 -16.11 -8.57
N SER A 174 27.26 -15.48 -7.87
CA SER A 174 27.28 -15.44 -6.41
C SER A 174 26.06 -16.17 -5.86
N MET A 175 26.24 -16.82 -4.71
CA MET A 175 25.19 -17.62 -4.09
C MET A 175 24.00 -16.72 -3.74
N GLN A 176 22.86 -17.05 -4.33
CA GLN A 176 21.58 -16.46 -4.02
C GLN A 176 20.53 -17.56 -3.86
N ARG A 177 19.73 -17.47 -2.80
CA ARG A 177 18.66 -18.42 -2.48
C ARG A 177 17.63 -18.47 -3.61
N ASN A 178 17.24 -19.68 -4.03
CA ASN A 178 16.15 -19.94 -4.97
C ASN A 178 16.33 -19.23 -6.32
N THR A 179 17.57 -19.14 -6.79
CA THR A 179 17.91 -18.63 -8.13
C THR A 179 17.60 -19.63 -9.23
N ASN A 180 17.53 -20.91 -8.91
CA ASN A 180 17.06 -21.92 -9.84
C ASN A 180 15.91 -22.67 -9.18
N ILE A 181 14.80 -22.81 -9.90
CA ILE A 181 13.67 -23.60 -9.47
C ILE A 181 13.37 -24.58 -10.57
N ILE A 182 13.44 -25.86 -10.23
CA ILE A 182 13.22 -26.94 -11.19
C ILE A 182 12.07 -27.80 -10.70
N THR A 183 11.36 -28.41 -11.64
CA THR A 183 10.44 -29.48 -11.28
C THR A 183 11.15 -30.82 -11.29
N VAL A 184 10.93 -31.57 -10.22
CA VAL A 184 11.43 -32.93 -10.03
C VAL A 184 10.25 -33.85 -9.80
N HIS A 185 10.22 -34.94 -10.56
CA HIS A 185 9.27 -36.01 -10.34
C HIS A 185 9.76 -36.94 -9.22
N LEU A 186 8.91 -37.16 -8.21
CA LEU A 186 9.16 -38.09 -7.12
C LEU A 186 8.19 -39.26 -7.19
N GLN A 187 8.74 -40.46 -7.14
CA GLN A 187 7.96 -41.69 -6.99
C GLN A 187 7.41 -41.77 -5.56
N LYS A 188 6.27 -42.45 -5.38
CA LYS A 188 5.79 -42.81 -4.04
C LYS A 188 6.86 -43.62 -3.29
N GLY A 189 7.21 -43.20 -2.08
CA GLY A 189 8.27 -43.82 -1.28
C GLY A 189 9.58 -43.05 -1.33
N LEU A 190 10.69 -43.75 -1.09
CA LEU A 190 12.04 -43.17 -1.03
C LEU A 190 12.57 -42.83 -2.43
N ASN A 191 13.05 -41.60 -2.59
CA ASN A 191 13.75 -41.12 -3.78
C ASN A 191 15.18 -40.73 -3.41
N PHE A 192 16.17 -41.22 -4.14
CA PHE A 192 17.58 -40.91 -3.89
C PHE A 192 17.96 -39.60 -4.56
N VAL A 193 18.66 -38.72 -3.84
CA VAL A 193 19.15 -37.43 -4.37
C VAL A 193 20.67 -37.33 -4.23
N LEU A 194 21.33 -37.06 -5.35
CA LEU A 194 22.73 -36.66 -5.40
C LEU A 194 22.80 -35.21 -5.88
N LEU A 195 23.43 -34.35 -5.09
CA LEU A 195 23.76 -32.97 -5.46
C LEU A 195 25.26 -32.84 -5.61
N LYS A 196 25.71 -32.04 -6.57
CA LYS A 196 27.10 -31.59 -6.72
C LYS A 196 27.14 -30.08 -6.80
N CYS A 197 28.03 -29.45 -6.05
CA CYS A 197 28.37 -28.04 -6.17
C CYS A 197 29.86 -27.89 -6.53
N ASN A 198 30.15 -27.06 -7.53
CA ASN A 198 31.49 -26.68 -7.92
C ASN A 198 31.86 -25.32 -7.30
N ASN A 199 33.14 -25.11 -7.03
CA ASN A 199 33.75 -23.82 -6.75
C ASN A 199 34.70 -23.46 -7.90
N GLY A 200 34.37 -22.44 -8.68
CA GLY A 200 35.21 -21.85 -9.71
C GLY A 200 36.27 -20.90 -9.13
N GLY A 201 36.07 -20.37 -7.92
CA GLY A 201 37.02 -19.58 -7.14
C GLY A 201 36.35 -18.48 -6.33
N GLY A 202 36.91 -18.13 -5.16
CA GLY A 202 36.34 -17.11 -4.27
C GLY A 202 35.50 -17.72 -3.14
N TYR A 203 34.27 -17.22 -2.95
CA TYR A 203 33.33 -17.77 -1.98
C TYR A 203 32.83 -19.15 -2.45
N TRP A 204 32.18 -19.93 -1.60
CA TRP A 204 31.67 -21.25 -2.01
C TRP A 204 30.50 -21.67 -1.15
N ALA A 205 29.32 -21.78 -1.74
CA ALA A 205 28.15 -22.24 -1.03
C ALA A 205 27.04 -22.74 -1.96
N PHE A 206 26.11 -23.51 -1.38
CA PHE A 206 24.87 -23.87 -2.05
C PHE A 206 23.67 -23.89 -1.10
N TYR A 207 22.48 -23.89 -1.71
CA TYR A 207 21.19 -23.88 -1.06
C TYR A 207 20.24 -24.86 -1.75
N LEU A 208 19.51 -25.65 -0.97
CA LEU A 208 18.54 -26.61 -1.49
C LEU A 208 17.32 -26.74 -0.55
N ASN A 209 16.14 -26.39 -1.08
CA ASN A 209 14.84 -26.65 -0.47
C ASN A 209 13.91 -27.38 -1.43
N MET A 210 12.77 -27.81 -0.89
CA MET A 210 11.68 -28.40 -1.66
C MET A 210 10.37 -27.70 -1.33
N SER A 211 9.44 -27.65 -2.27
CA SER A 211 8.06 -27.19 -2.03
C SER A 211 7.12 -27.81 -3.06
N ARG A 212 5.81 -27.70 -2.87
CA ARG A 212 4.87 -28.01 -3.97
C ARG A 212 5.10 -27.04 -5.14
N ILE A 213 4.79 -27.49 -6.36
CA ILE A 213 4.89 -26.65 -7.56
C ILE A 213 3.98 -25.42 -7.46
N ASP A 214 2.75 -25.58 -6.99
CA ASP A 214 1.82 -24.45 -6.84
C ASP A 214 2.29 -23.44 -5.79
N TYR A 215 2.94 -23.91 -4.71
CA TYR A 215 3.66 -23.03 -3.78
C TYR A 215 4.77 -22.27 -4.50
N ALA A 216 5.67 -22.96 -5.19
CA ALA A 216 6.80 -22.31 -5.86
C ALA A 216 6.37 -21.34 -6.96
N ALA A 217 5.40 -21.72 -7.79
CA ALA A 217 4.82 -20.89 -8.83
C ALA A 217 4.21 -19.62 -8.25
N GLU A 218 3.50 -19.72 -7.13
CA GLU A 218 2.90 -18.55 -6.48
C GLU A 218 3.94 -17.63 -5.82
N PHE A 219 4.98 -18.18 -5.19
CA PHE A 219 5.90 -17.39 -4.37
C PHE A 219 7.15 -16.91 -5.09
N TYR A 220 7.61 -17.65 -6.09
CA TYR A 220 8.86 -17.37 -6.77
C TYR A 220 8.69 -16.82 -8.17
N GLN A 221 7.46 -16.69 -8.68
CA GLN A 221 7.24 -16.03 -9.97
C GLN A 221 7.89 -14.65 -10.02
N HIS A 222 7.78 -13.87 -8.94
CA HIS A 222 8.29 -12.50 -8.88
C HIS A 222 9.80 -12.37 -8.93
N LYS A 223 10.53 -13.43 -8.55
CA LYS A 223 11.99 -13.45 -8.64
C LYS A 223 12.51 -13.45 -10.08
N PHE A 224 11.67 -13.82 -11.04
CA PHE A 224 12.06 -13.93 -12.46
C PHE A 224 11.25 -12.97 -13.35
N GLY A 225 10.55 -11.99 -12.76
CA GLY A 225 9.66 -11.06 -13.46
C GLY A 225 8.21 -11.57 -13.56
N TYR A 226 7.26 -10.64 -13.60
CA TYR A 226 5.87 -10.94 -13.93
C TYR A 226 5.63 -11.05 -15.44
N ASP A 227 6.54 -10.47 -16.22
CA ASP A 227 6.44 -10.35 -17.66
C ASP A 227 6.78 -11.69 -18.31
N PHE A 228 5.76 -12.36 -18.85
CA PHE A 228 5.88 -13.53 -19.69
C PHE A 228 5.99 -13.19 -21.18
N LEU A 229 5.79 -11.93 -21.57
CA LEU A 229 6.03 -11.48 -22.93
C LEU A 229 7.45 -10.93 -23.06
N GLU A 230 8.19 -11.38 -24.08
CA GLU A 230 9.53 -10.84 -24.38
C GLU A 230 9.45 -9.37 -24.78
N HIS A 231 8.44 -9.02 -25.58
CA HIS A 231 8.14 -7.65 -25.98
C HIS A 231 6.62 -7.43 -26.02
N CYS A 232 6.18 -6.27 -25.52
CA CYS A 232 4.77 -5.88 -25.53
C CYS A 232 4.39 -4.96 -26.71
N LEU A 233 5.36 -4.54 -27.51
CA LEU A 233 5.14 -3.77 -28.74
C LEU A 233 5.65 -4.57 -29.94
N LEU A 234 4.73 -4.96 -30.82
CA LEU A 234 5.00 -5.85 -31.95
C LEU A 234 4.79 -5.12 -33.28
N GLY A 235 5.63 -5.44 -34.27
CA GLY A 235 5.36 -5.15 -35.68
C GLY A 235 4.19 -5.98 -36.21
N ALA A 236 3.64 -5.58 -37.36
CA ALA A 236 2.47 -6.23 -37.95
C ALA A 236 2.68 -7.71 -38.32
N ASN A 237 3.94 -8.12 -38.53
CA ASN A 237 4.31 -9.48 -38.92
C ASN A 237 5.10 -10.21 -37.82
N ASP A 238 5.27 -9.59 -36.64
CA ASP A 238 6.01 -10.20 -35.55
C ASP A 238 5.16 -11.28 -34.88
N SER A 239 5.82 -12.31 -34.37
CA SER A 239 5.18 -13.32 -33.54
C SER A 239 5.18 -12.88 -32.07
N LEU A 240 4.13 -13.25 -31.34
CA LEU A 240 4.10 -13.07 -29.89
C LEU A 240 5.08 -14.06 -29.26
N LYS A 241 6.15 -13.55 -28.67
CA LYS A 241 7.13 -14.36 -27.96
C LYS A 241 6.76 -14.44 -26.48
N VAL A 242 6.54 -15.67 -26.01
CA VAL A 242 6.18 -15.98 -24.63
C VAL A 242 7.33 -16.73 -23.98
N ASN A 243 7.79 -16.26 -22.82
CA ASN A 243 8.77 -16.89 -21.97
C ASN A 243 8.23 -17.01 -20.54
N LEU A 244 7.96 -18.23 -20.11
CA LEU A 244 7.51 -18.51 -18.75
C LEU A 244 8.67 -18.92 -17.84
N ASN A 245 8.57 -18.47 -16.60
CA ASN A 245 9.48 -18.86 -15.52
C ASN A 245 9.60 -20.40 -15.38
N PRO A 246 10.81 -20.94 -15.12
CA PRO A 246 11.04 -22.35 -14.86
C PRO A 246 10.21 -23.00 -13.73
N CYS A 247 9.60 -22.25 -12.82
CA CYS A 247 8.62 -22.81 -11.88
C CYS A 247 7.40 -23.44 -12.59
N PHE A 248 7.16 -23.03 -13.84
CA PHE A 248 6.18 -23.59 -14.75
C PHE A 248 6.79 -24.64 -15.72
N THR A 249 8.07 -25.03 -15.62
CA THR A 249 8.72 -25.94 -16.62
C THR A 249 8.22 -27.39 -16.74
N PRO A 250 7.06 -27.78 -16.18
CA PRO A 250 6.29 -28.88 -16.74
C PRO A 250 4.88 -28.38 -17.06
N LEU A 251 4.75 -27.52 -18.05
CA LEU A 251 3.44 -27.17 -18.55
C LEU A 251 2.92 -28.35 -19.39
N CYS A 252 2.24 -29.24 -18.68
CA CYS A 252 1.36 -30.30 -19.14
C CYS A 252 0.54 -29.95 -20.40
N ASP A 253 -0.07 -30.96 -21.00
CA ASP A 253 -0.94 -30.84 -22.18
C ASP A 253 -2.24 -30.02 -21.93
N SER A 254 -2.30 -29.13 -20.94
CA SER A 254 -3.48 -28.28 -20.66
C SER A 254 -3.19 -26.79 -20.68
N THR A 255 -1.99 -26.36 -21.11
CA THR A 255 -1.66 -24.92 -21.18
C THR A 255 -2.30 -24.29 -22.40
N VAL A 256 -3.01 -23.19 -22.17
CA VAL A 256 -3.74 -22.47 -23.22
C VAL A 256 -3.35 -21.00 -23.19
N LEU A 257 -3.02 -20.46 -24.37
CA LEU A 257 -2.88 -19.03 -24.59
C LEU A 257 -4.14 -18.50 -25.25
N GLN A 258 -4.71 -17.44 -24.68
CA GLN A 258 -5.86 -16.73 -25.22
C GLN A 258 -5.51 -15.27 -25.46
N VAL A 259 -5.97 -14.70 -26.57
CA VAL A 259 -5.84 -13.27 -26.88
C VAL A 259 -7.22 -12.66 -27.01
N PHE A 260 -7.43 -11.52 -26.36
CA PHE A 260 -8.69 -10.77 -26.37
C PHE A 260 -8.46 -9.36 -26.90
N ASN A 261 -9.44 -8.85 -27.64
CA ASN A 261 -9.48 -7.43 -27.99
C ASN A 261 -9.97 -6.58 -26.79
N PRO A 262 -9.93 -5.24 -26.86
CA PRO A 262 -10.37 -4.35 -25.79
C PRO A 262 -11.86 -4.44 -25.44
N ALA A 263 -12.69 -4.96 -26.35
CA ALA A 263 -14.10 -5.24 -26.09
C ALA A 263 -14.34 -6.58 -25.35
N GLY A 264 -13.26 -7.33 -25.06
CA GLY A 264 -13.33 -8.64 -24.39
C GLY A 264 -13.67 -9.80 -25.32
N LYS A 265 -13.71 -9.60 -26.65
CA LYS A 265 -13.89 -10.67 -27.63
C LYS A 265 -12.59 -11.48 -27.74
N GLU A 266 -12.70 -12.80 -27.63
CA GLU A 266 -11.59 -13.71 -27.91
C GLU A 266 -11.24 -13.68 -29.41
N MET A 267 -9.97 -13.45 -29.71
CA MET A 267 -9.42 -13.34 -31.06
C MET A 267 -8.57 -14.55 -31.43
N LEU A 268 -7.94 -15.17 -30.43
CA LEU A 268 -7.11 -16.37 -30.56
C LEU A 268 -7.25 -17.21 -29.30
N SER A 269 -7.31 -18.52 -29.45
CA SER A 269 -7.15 -19.49 -28.37
C SER A 269 -6.36 -20.67 -28.89
N THR A 270 -5.19 -20.93 -28.31
CA THR A 270 -4.28 -21.96 -28.78
C THR A 270 -3.69 -22.74 -27.62
N LYS A 271 -3.60 -24.06 -27.80
CA LYS A 271 -2.95 -24.96 -26.86
C LYS A 271 -1.45 -24.91 -27.11
N LEU A 272 -0.68 -24.64 -26.06
CA LEU A 272 0.77 -24.56 -26.15
C LEU A 272 1.39 -25.95 -25.93
N PRO A 273 2.36 -26.38 -26.76
CA PRO A 273 3.08 -27.62 -26.53
C PRO A 273 3.91 -27.52 -25.24
N ARG A 274 4.23 -28.66 -24.64
CA ARG A 274 5.07 -28.71 -23.44
C ARG A 274 6.36 -27.93 -23.64
N GLY A 275 6.62 -26.99 -22.75
CA GLY A 275 7.77 -26.08 -22.82
C GLY A 275 7.57 -24.87 -21.93
N ALA A 276 8.42 -23.87 -22.12
CA ALA A 276 8.34 -22.57 -21.44
C ALA A 276 8.61 -21.39 -22.38
N ASN A 277 9.05 -21.66 -23.61
CA ASN A 277 9.37 -20.65 -24.61
C ASN A 277 8.60 -20.96 -25.88
N TRP A 278 7.78 -20.01 -26.33
CA TRP A 278 6.98 -20.16 -27.54
C TRP A 278 7.04 -18.89 -28.39
N GLN A 279 6.95 -19.08 -29.69
CA GLN A 279 6.71 -18.00 -30.65
C GLN A 279 5.37 -18.30 -31.32
N ILE A 280 4.38 -17.46 -31.05
CA ILE A 280 3.01 -17.66 -31.52
C ILE A 280 2.75 -16.67 -32.66
N PRO A 281 2.53 -17.16 -33.89
CA PRO A 281 2.11 -16.31 -34.99
C PRO A 281 0.77 -15.64 -34.67
N LEU A 282 0.62 -14.38 -35.08
CA LEU A 282 -0.61 -13.61 -34.93
C LEU A 282 -1.26 -13.26 -36.27
N PRO A 283 -1.41 -14.21 -37.23
CA PRO A 283 -2.12 -13.91 -38.47
C PRO A 283 -3.55 -13.51 -38.08
N HIS A 284 -4.10 -12.47 -38.69
CA HIS A 284 -5.46 -11.96 -38.46
C HIS A 284 -5.68 -11.02 -37.26
N LEU A 285 -4.64 -10.55 -36.57
CA LEU A 285 -4.79 -9.42 -35.64
C LEU A 285 -4.47 -8.09 -36.33
N ASP A 286 -5.43 -7.17 -36.32
CA ASP A 286 -5.25 -5.81 -36.82
C ASP A 286 -4.34 -4.98 -35.90
N LYS A 287 -3.87 -3.83 -36.38
CA LYS A 287 -3.16 -2.85 -35.54
C LYS A 287 -4.05 -2.42 -34.36
N GLY A 288 -3.49 -2.46 -33.14
CA GLY A 288 -4.25 -2.13 -31.93
C GLY A 288 -3.65 -2.74 -30.67
N SER A 289 -4.37 -2.58 -29.55
CA SER A 289 -4.02 -3.15 -28.25
C SER A 289 -4.81 -4.43 -27.98
N TYR A 290 -4.16 -5.41 -27.35
CA TYR A 290 -4.74 -6.71 -27.04
C TYR A 290 -4.32 -7.17 -25.64
N LYS A 291 -5.18 -7.99 -25.02
CA LYS A 291 -4.89 -8.65 -23.74
C LYS A 291 -4.59 -10.12 -24.00
N CYS A 292 -3.38 -10.54 -23.66
CA CYS A 292 -2.99 -11.94 -23.63
C CYS A 292 -3.29 -12.54 -22.25
N LYS A 293 -3.76 -13.78 -22.22
CA LYS A 293 -3.87 -14.62 -21.04
C LYS A 293 -3.19 -15.95 -21.30
N ILE A 294 -2.46 -16.45 -20.32
CA ILE A 294 -1.94 -17.81 -20.33
C ILE A 294 -2.52 -18.56 -19.14
N LEU A 295 -3.26 -19.61 -19.44
CA LEU A 295 -3.92 -20.48 -18.48
C LEU A 295 -2.96 -21.63 -18.21
N VAL A 296 -2.49 -21.69 -16.99
CA VAL A 296 -1.60 -22.75 -16.49
C VAL A 296 -2.32 -23.48 -15.37
N PRO A 297 -1.93 -24.72 -15.02
CA PRO A 297 -2.57 -25.44 -13.92
C PRO A 297 -2.59 -24.61 -12.64
N GLY A 298 -3.80 -24.32 -12.14
CA GLY A 298 -4.02 -23.58 -10.90
C GLY A 298 -3.81 -22.07 -10.97
N ASP A 299 -3.51 -21.49 -12.15
CA ASP A 299 -3.20 -20.07 -12.26
C ASP A 299 -3.55 -19.46 -13.64
N THR A 300 -3.61 -18.14 -13.72
CA THR A 300 -3.77 -17.41 -14.98
C THR A 300 -2.88 -16.18 -14.94
N LEU A 301 -1.98 -16.07 -15.92
CA LEU A 301 -1.19 -14.85 -16.12
C LEU A 301 -1.85 -14.01 -17.21
N SER A 302 -1.70 -12.69 -17.12
CA SER A 302 -2.25 -11.82 -18.13
C SER A 302 -1.44 -10.56 -18.32
N GLU A 303 -1.23 -10.20 -19.58
CA GLU A 303 -0.51 -9.01 -19.99
C GLU A 303 -1.19 -8.33 -21.17
N ILE A 304 -0.85 -7.06 -21.37
CA ILE A 304 -1.34 -6.26 -22.48
C ILE A 304 -0.19 -6.04 -23.45
N PHE A 305 -0.44 -6.27 -24.74
CA PHE A 305 0.51 -5.99 -25.81
C PHE A 305 -0.16 -5.19 -26.93
N MET A 306 0.65 -4.73 -27.86
CA MET A 306 0.23 -3.90 -28.99
C MET A 306 0.83 -4.39 -30.29
N ILE A 307 0.06 -4.22 -31.37
CA ILE A 307 0.49 -4.44 -32.74
C ILE A 307 0.48 -3.09 -33.48
N GLY A 308 1.61 -2.72 -34.07
CA GLY A 308 1.78 -1.50 -34.84
C GLY A 308 2.29 -0.30 -34.04
N ASN A 309 2.32 0.88 -34.67
CA ASN A 309 2.80 2.10 -34.05
C ASN A 309 1.75 2.64 -33.05
N TYR A 310 2.16 2.87 -31.81
CA TYR A 310 1.27 3.35 -30.75
C TYR A 310 0.77 4.79 -30.99
N HIS A 311 1.43 5.59 -31.82
CA HIS A 311 0.92 6.89 -32.27
C HIS A 311 -0.32 6.73 -33.15
N ASP A 312 -0.25 5.85 -34.16
CA ASP A 312 -1.36 5.61 -35.09
C ASP A 312 -2.60 5.09 -34.36
N VAL A 313 -2.38 4.17 -33.39
CA VAL A 313 -3.46 3.62 -32.56
C VAL A 313 -4.13 4.71 -31.71
N TYR A 314 -3.31 5.53 -31.04
CA TYR A 314 -3.83 6.67 -30.27
C TYR A 314 -4.60 7.67 -31.15
N ASP A 315 -4.05 8.03 -32.30
CA ASP A 315 -4.65 9.02 -33.20
C ASP A 315 -6.01 8.51 -33.70
N ALA A 316 -6.09 7.25 -34.14
CA ALA A 316 -7.33 6.63 -34.57
C ALA A 316 -8.42 6.63 -33.47
N ASP A 317 -8.06 6.24 -32.24
CA ASP A 317 -9.02 6.17 -31.14
C ASP A 317 -9.39 7.55 -30.58
N SER A 318 -8.43 8.49 -30.56
CA SER A 318 -8.69 9.86 -30.13
C SER A 318 -9.66 10.59 -31.06
N ILE A 319 -9.56 10.37 -32.38
CA ILE A 319 -10.51 10.90 -33.37
C ILE A 319 -11.92 10.38 -33.06
N LYS A 320 -12.09 9.06 -32.88
CA LYS A 320 -13.40 8.47 -32.55
C LYS A 320 -14.00 9.10 -31.29
N LEU A 321 -13.22 9.23 -30.21
CA LEU A 321 -13.68 9.83 -28.96
C LEU A 321 -14.02 11.33 -29.08
N SER A 322 -13.30 12.07 -29.93
CA SER A 322 -13.51 13.51 -30.11
C SER A 322 -14.81 13.87 -30.85
N THR A 323 -15.32 12.98 -31.70
CA THR A 323 -16.53 13.23 -32.52
C THR A 323 -17.84 13.19 -31.72
N GLY A 324 -17.85 12.67 -30.49
CA GLY A 324 -19.07 12.32 -29.74
C GLY A 324 -19.69 13.38 -28.80
N ARG A 325 -19.24 14.66 -28.82
CA ARG A 325 -19.62 15.71 -27.81
C ARG A 325 -19.67 15.16 -26.36
N PRO A 326 -18.53 14.72 -25.82
CA PRO A 326 -18.45 14.05 -24.52
C PRO A 326 -18.94 14.94 -23.36
N SER A 327 -19.71 14.37 -22.43
CA SER A 327 -20.14 15.02 -21.18
C SER A 327 -20.06 14.05 -19.99
N GLY A 328 -20.09 14.59 -18.76
CA GLY A 328 -20.08 13.79 -17.53
C GLY A 328 -18.86 12.87 -17.41
N ASP A 329 -19.08 11.66 -16.90
CA ASP A 329 -18.04 10.65 -16.65
C ASP A 329 -17.22 10.31 -17.91
N PHE A 330 -17.86 10.31 -19.08
CA PHE A 330 -17.16 10.02 -20.33
C PHE A 330 -16.07 11.05 -20.62
N LEU A 331 -16.37 12.34 -20.44
CA LEU A 331 -15.39 13.41 -20.63
C LEU A 331 -14.24 13.29 -19.62
N VAL A 332 -14.57 13.05 -18.35
CA VAL A 332 -13.56 12.96 -17.28
C VAL A 332 -12.62 11.77 -17.48
N ASN A 333 -13.16 10.59 -17.79
CA ASN A 333 -12.38 9.38 -18.00
C ASN A 333 -11.50 9.47 -19.26
N THR A 334 -12.03 9.99 -20.38
CA THR A 334 -11.24 10.17 -21.60
C THR A 334 -10.12 11.19 -21.42
N GLN A 335 -10.37 12.32 -20.76
CA GLN A 335 -9.33 13.30 -20.45
C GLN A 335 -8.25 12.74 -19.51
N THR A 336 -8.63 11.90 -18.55
CA THR A 336 -7.71 11.21 -17.62
C THR A 336 -6.72 10.35 -18.40
N LEU A 337 -7.22 9.49 -19.29
CA LEU A 337 -6.38 8.59 -20.09
C LEU A 337 -5.55 9.33 -21.15
N PHE A 338 -6.11 10.36 -21.80
CA PHE A 338 -5.33 11.20 -22.72
C PHE A 338 -4.19 11.92 -22.01
N SER A 339 -4.42 12.44 -20.80
CA SER A 339 -3.39 13.07 -20.00
C SER A 339 -2.31 12.08 -19.59
N ARG A 340 -2.70 10.85 -19.22
CA ARG A 340 -1.77 9.74 -18.94
C ARG A 340 -0.91 9.41 -20.15
N PHE A 341 -1.52 9.23 -21.32
CA PHE A 341 -0.81 8.91 -22.56
C PHE A 341 0.17 10.01 -22.96
N ARG A 342 -0.23 11.29 -22.92
CA ARG A 342 0.67 12.42 -23.23
C ARG A 342 1.88 12.45 -22.30
N TYR A 343 1.67 12.18 -21.00
CA TYR A 343 2.78 12.08 -20.05
C TYR A 343 3.74 10.94 -20.38
N LEU A 344 3.21 9.74 -20.64
CA LEU A 344 4.05 8.59 -21.04
C LEU A 344 4.81 8.86 -22.35
N LYS A 345 4.15 9.46 -23.33
CA LYS A 345 4.76 9.87 -24.60
C LYS A 345 5.88 10.90 -24.42
N SER A 346 5.82 11.74 -23.39
CA SER A 346 6.80 12.81 -23.15
C SER A 346 8.23 12.32 -22.87
N PHE A 347 8.38 11.06 -22.43
CA PHE A 347 9.70 10.45 -22.26
C PHE A 347 10.39 10.17 -23.61
N GLY A 348 9.64 10.17 -24.73
CA GLY A 348 10.14 9.98 -26.09
C GLY A 348 10.84 8.64 -26.29
N THR A 349 11.71 8.57 -27.31
CA THR A 349 12.71 7.49 -27.50
C THR A 349 14.02 7.75 -26.76
N ARG A 350 14.11 8.86 -26.02
CA ARG A 350 15.29 9.19 -25.23
C ARG A 350 15.52 8.02 -24.28
N TYR A 351 16.74 7.48 -24.29
CA TYR A 351 17.22 6.35 -23.49
C TYR A 351 17.06 4.93 -24.07
N GLY A 352 16.51 4.73 -25.27
CA GLY A 352 16.30 3.36 -25.78
C GLY A 352 15.24 2.65 -24.94
N CYS A 353 14.00 3.12 -25.06
CA CYS A 353 12.87 2.80 -24.19
C CYS A 353 12.84 1.35 -23.71
N ASP A 354 13.02 1.20 -22.40
CA ASP A 354 12.76 0.00 -21.62
C ASP A 354 11.33 -0.52 -21.90
N ASP A 355 11.17 -1.83 -22.08
CA ASP A 355 9.88 -2.52 -22.29
C ASP A 355 8.83 -2.11 -21.24
N GLN A 356 9.27 -1.69 -20.04
CA GLN A 356 8.41 -1.14 -19.00
C GLN A 356 7.66 0.14 -19.39
N LEU A 357 8.23 1.02 -20.23
CA LEU A 357 7.52 2.19 -20.74
C LEU A 357 6.43 1.76 -21.73
N TYR A 358 6.75 0.85 -22.65
CA TYR A 358 5.79 0.34 -23.63
C TYR A 358 4.65 -0.42 -22.97
N ARG A 359 4.91 -1.18 -21.91
CA ARG A 359 3.87 -1.87 -21.13
C ARG A 359 2.85 -0.89 -20.53
N LYS A 360 3.33 0.27 -20.05
CA LYS A 360 2.48 1.36 -19.54
C LYS A 360 1.68 2.04 -20.66
N ILE A 361 2.29 2.26 -21.82
CA ILE A 361 1.62 2.82 -23.01
C ILE A 361 0.54 1.86 -23.50
N ALA A 362 0.89 0.58 -23.68
CA ALA A 362 -0.02 -0.48 -24.12
C ALA A 362 -1.22 -0.61 -23.18
N THR A 363 -0.99 -0.62 -21.87
CA THR A 363 -2.07 -0.60 -20.87
C THR A 363 -2.98 0.62 -21.04
N THR A 364 -2.41 1.81 -21.18
CA THR A 364 -3.19 3.05 -21.31
C THR A 364 -4.04 3.05 -22.60
N LEU A 365 -3.48 2.57 -23.71
CA LEU A 365 -4.19 2.48 -24.99
C LEU A 365 -5.24 1.38 -25.00
N PHE A 366 -5.02 0.28 -24.28
CA PHE A 366 -6.05 -0.74 -24.08
C PHE A 366 -7.26 -0.18 -23.34
N ASP A 367 -7.05 0.62 -22.29
CA ASP A 367 -8.15 1.31 -21.58
C ASP A 367 -8.88 2.30 -22.50
N ILE A 368 -8.14 3.09 -23.30
CA ILE A 368 -8.73 4.04 -24.27
C ILE A 368 -9.58 3.29 -25.30
N ALA A 369 -9.05 2.22 -25.88
CA ALA A 369 -9.78 1.39 -26.85
C ALA A 369 -10.99 0.70 -26.21
N GLY A 370 -10.91 0.34 -24.92
CA GLY A 370 -12.05 -0.15 -24.15
C GLY A 370 -13.21 0.87 -24.13
N ILE A 371 -12.92 2.14 -23.89
CA ILE A 371 -13.93 3.23 -23.91
C ILE A 371 -14.49 3.45 -25.32
N VAL A 372 -13.63 3.42 -26.35
CA VAL A 372 -14.07 3.54 -27.75
C VAL A 372 -15.10 2.47 -28.11
N ASN A 373 -14.84 1.23 -27.69
CA ASN A 373 -15.71 0.09 -27.98
C ASN A 373 -16.94 0.03 -27.05
N ASN A 374 -16.83 0.58 -25.85
CA ASN A 374 -17.85 0.50 -24.82
C ASN A 374 -17.99 1.84 -24.09
N ALA A 375 -19.04 2.60 -24.44
CA ALA A 375 -19.33 3.89 -23.81
C ALA A 375 -19.82 3.76 -22.34
N GLN A 376 -19.94 2.54 -21.80
CA GLN A 376 -20.33 2.27 -20.42
C GLN A 376 -19.10 1.96 -19.55
N PHE A 377 -19.01 2.63 -18.40
CA PHE A 377 -17.94 2.43 -17.41
C PHE A 377 -18.32 1.46 -16.29
N SER A 378 -19.62 1.35 -15.98
CA SER A 378 -20.10 0.50 -14.89
C SER A 378 -20.09 -0.99 -15.28
N ASN A 379 -19.83 -1.85 -14.30
CA ASN A 379 -19.87 -3.31 -14.44
C ASN A 379 -18.90 -3.92 -15.47
N ILE A 380 -17.82 -3.20 -15.83
CA ILE A 380 -16.77 -3.70 -16.72
C ILE A 380 -15.63 -4.31 -15.88
N PRO A 381 -15.36 -5.63 -15.99
CA PRO A 381 -14.20 -6.26 -15.36
C PRO A 381 -12.86 -5.74 -15.92
N GLY A 382 -11.76 -6.04 -15.24
CA GLY A 382 -10.41 -5.63 -15.62
C GLY A 382 -9.87 -4.48 -14.78
N ARG A 383 -8.68 -4.01 -15.16
CA ARG A 383 -8.00 -2.86 -14.56
C ARG A 383 -8.40 -1.61 -15.34
N HIS A 384 -8.82 -0.56 -14.65
CA HIS A 384 -9.25 0.70 -15.26
C HIS A 384 -8.68 1.89 -14.50
N LEU A 385 -8.05 2.83 -15.21
CA LEU A 385 -7.71 4.15 -14.66
C LEU A 385 -8.83 5.15 -14.98
N ARG A 386 -9.39 5.78 -13.95
CA ARG A 386 -10.59 6.62 -14.06
C ARG A 386 -10.46 7.93 -13.30
N GLY A 387 -11.35 8.87 -13.61
CA GLY A 387 -11.50 10.11 -12.90
C GLY A 387 -12.94 10.39 -12.47
N TYR A 388 -13.11 11.32 -11.53
CA TYR A 388 -14.38 11.88 -11.11
C TYR A 388 -14.22 13.36 -10.75
N ILE A 389 -15.32 14.11 -10.77
CA ILE A 389 -15.31 15.50 -10.30
C ILE A 389 -15.41 15.52 -8.78
N SER A 390 -14.36 16.02 -8.13
CA SER A 390 -14.31 16.14 -6.68
C SER A 390 -15.27 17.22 -6.20
N LYS A 391 -16.07 16.90 -5.19
CA LYS A 391 -16.95 17.90 -4.54
C LYS A 391 -16.17 19.00 -3.82
N VAL A 392 -14.88 18.78 -3.51
CA VAL A 392 -14.06 19.69 -2.70
C VAL A 392 -13.77 20.99 -3.45
N ASP A 393 -13.30 20.88 -4.70
CA ASP A 393 -12.85 22.01 -5.52
C ASP A 393 -13.44 22.02 -6.94
N GLY A 394 -14.31 21.06 -7.28
CA GLY A 394 -14.86 20.90 -8.63
C GLY A 394 -13.83 20.45 -9.67
N GLY A 395 -12.61 20.11 -9.25
CA GLY A 395 -11.55 19.59 -10.09
C GLY A 395 -11.66 18.09 -10.31
N THR A 396 -10.80 17.54 -11.18
CA THR A 396 -10.75 16.10 -11.44
C THR A 396 -9.85 15.41 -10.43
N GLU A 397 -10.40 14.40 -9.76
CA GLU A 397 -9.65 13.43 -8.97
C GLU A 397 -9.62 12.08 -9.67
N ASN A 398 -8.61 11.28 -9.37
CA ASN A 398 -8.38 10.02 -10.07
C ASN A 398 -8.35 8.84 -9.12
N TYR A 399 -8.64 7.67 -9.67
CA TYR A 399 -8.47 6.39 -9.00
C TYR A 399 -8.20 5.29 -10.03
N MET A 400 -7.60 4.21 -9.58
CA MET A 400 -7.49 2.98 -10.36
C MET A 400 -8.35 1.91 -9.67
N VAL A 401 -9.04 1.10 -10.46
CA VAL A 401 -9.86 0.00 -9.97
C VAL A 401 -9.52 -1.28 -10.73
N TYR A 402 -9.51 -2.41 -10.02
CA TYR A 402 -9.48 -3.74 -10.62
C TYR A 402 -10.72 -4.53 -10.20
N VAL A 403 -11.38 -5.16 -11.17
CA VAL A 403 -12.51 -6.06 -10.92
C VAL A 403 -12.27 -7.40 -11.62
N PRO A 404 -12.29 -8.54 -10.90
CA PRO A 404 -12.08 -9.86 -11.47
C PRO A 404 -13.03 -10.20 -12.62
N GLY A 405 -12.57 -11.00 -13.58
CA GLY A 405 -13.42 -11.47 -14.70
C GLY A 405 -14.62 -12.35 -14.27
N THR A 406 -14.57 -12.89 -13.06
CA THR A 406 -15.65 -13.65 -12.43
C THR A 406 -16.76 -12.78 -11.87
N TYR A 407 -16.59 -11.45 -11.82
CA TYR A 407 -17.60 -10.51 -11.33
C TYR A 407 -18.94 -10.66 -12.07
N ARG A 408 -20.03 -10.57 -11.32
CA ARG A 408 -21.41 -10.58 -11.82
C ARG A 408 -22.17 -9.47 -11.11
N LYS A 409 -22.87 -8.62 -11.88
CA LYS A 409 -23.57 -7.43 -11.35
C LYS A 409 -24.52 -7.71 -10.18
N ASN A 410 -25.15 -8.89 -10.17
CA ASN A 410 -26.10 -9.32 -9.15
C ASN A 410 -25.47 -9.98 -7.92
N VAL A 411 -24.14 -10.14 -7.87
CA VAL A 411 -23.43 -10.73 -6.74
C VAL A 411 -22.49 -9.68 -6.14
N PRO A 412 -22.66 -9.31 -4.85
CA PRO A 412 -21.82 -8.30 -4.23
C PRO A 412 -20.38 -8.81 -4.06
N ILE A 413 -19.41 -8.01 -4.50
CA ILE A 413 -17.99 -8.35 -4.46
C ILE A 413 -17.28 -7.62 -3.31
N PRO A 414 -16.43 -8.31 -2.51
CA PRO A 414 -15.54 -7.65 -1.55
C PRO A 414 -14.63 -6.62 -2.21
N LEU A 415 -14.21 -5.60 -1.44
CA LEU A 415 -13.31 -4.55 -1.90
C LEU A 415 -12.06 -4.46 -1.03
N VAL A 416 -10.88 -4.55 -1.63
CA VAL A 416 -9.60 -4.20 -1.00
C VAL A 416 -9.21 -2.79 -1.41
N MET A 417 -9.12 -1.87 -0.45
CA MET A 417 -8.64 -0.50 -0.68
C MET A 417 -7.15 -0.42 -0.39
N VAL A 418 -6.37 -0.08 -1.42
CA VAL A 418 -4.92 0.10 -1.34
C VAL A 418 -4.61 1.56 -1.07
N ILE A 419 -4.31 1.87 0.19
CA ILE A 419 -4.09 3.24 0.64
C ILE A 419 -2.73 3.75 0.15
N PRO A 420 -2.67 4.90 -0.56
CA PRO A 420 -1.44 5.39 -1.14
C PRO A 420 -0.45 5.84 -0.05
N TRP A 421 0.83 5.58 -0.29
CA TRP A 421 1.93 6.14 0.48
C TRP A 421 2.35 7.52 -0.04
N VAL A 422 2.99 8.30 0.84
CA VAL A 422 3.65 9.58 0.52
C VAL A 422 4.68 9.36 -0.59
N GLY A 423 4.50 10.06 -1.71
CA GLY A 423 5.33 9.93 -2.90
C GLY A 423 5.87 11.27 -3.41
N GLN A 424 6.24 11.33 -4.69
CA GLN A 424 6.63 12.59 -5.32
C GLN A 424 5.43 13.52 -5.51
N LYS A 425 5.69 14.84 -5.63
CA LYS A 425 4.68 15.85 -5.94
C LYS A 425 4.29 15.81 -7.43
N VAL A 426 3.54 14.78 -7.81
CA VAL A 426 3.01 14.58 -9.16
C VAL A 426 1.53 14.15 -9.12
N PRO A 427 0.73 14.44 -10.16
CA PRO A 427 -0.65 13.94 -10.25
C PRO A 427 -0.70 12.42 -10.15
N PHE A 428 -1.79 11.86 -9.61
CA PHE A 428 -1.93 10.41 -9.42
C PHE A 428 -1.66 9.59 -10.70
N ILE A 429 -2.12 10.07 -11.85
CA ILE A 429 -1.89 9.43 -13.17
C ILE A 429 -0.42 9.41 -13.60
N GLN A 430 0.45 10.15 -12.93
CA GLN A 430 1.91 10.19 -13.17
C GLN A 430 2.67 9.52 -12.03
N SER A 431 1.98 9.10 -10.98
CA SER A 431 2.59 8.60 -9.75
C SER A 431 3.03 7.14 -9.85
N PRO A 432 3.95 6.69 -8.97
CA PRO A 432 4.31 5.28 -8.84
C PRO A 432 3.11 4.35 -8.59
N HIS A 433 2.03 4.85 -7.98
CA HIS A 433 0.83 4.07 -7.67
C HIS A 433 0.13 3.49 -8.91
N VAL A 434 0.29 4.11 -10.08
CA VAL A 434 -0.24 3.63 -11.37
C VAL A 434 0.87 3.16 -12.33
N ALA A 435 2.13 3.25 -11.91
CA ALA A 435 3.29 2.92 -12.74
C ALA A 435 4.05 1.68 -12.27
N TYR A 436 3.87 1.24 -11.02
CA TYR A 436 4.49 0.03 -10.49
C TYR A 436 3.69 -1.22 -10.90
N LEU A 437 3.74 -1.57 -12.18
CA LEU A 437 2.91 -2.62 -12.78
C LEU A 437 3.12 -3.99 -12.13
N ASP A 438 4.33 -4.34 -11.70
CA ASP A 438 4.61 -5.61 -11.04
C ASP A 438 3.82 -5.78 -9.73
N LYS A 439 3.81 -4.74 -8.88
CA LYS A 439 3.02 -4.75 -7.64
C LYS A 439 1.52 -4.74 -7.91
N ILE A 440 1.09 -4.01 -8.94
CA ILE A 440 -0.32 -4.00 -9.38
C ILE A 440 -0.72 -5.41 -9.83
N ASP A 441 0.09 -6.07 -10.64
CA ASP A 441 -0.22 -7.39 -11.18
C ASP A 441 -0.19 -8.48 -10.11
N ALA A 442 0.68 -8.36 -9.08
CA ALA A 442 0.61 -9.18 -7.87
C ALA A 442 -0.77 -9.11 -7.20
N LEU A 443 -1.23 -7.88 -6.99
CA LEU A 443 -2.50 -7.59 -6.34
C LEU A 443 -3.68 -8.08 -7.18
N THR A 444 -3.70 -7.82 -8.49
CA THR A 444 -4.82 -8.25 -9.37
C THR A 444 -4.93 -9.76 -9.47
N ARG A 445 -3.81 -10.49 -9.49
CA ARG A 445 -3.80 -11.97 -9.47
C ARG A 445 -4.35 -12.53 -8.17
N LEU A 446 -3.97 -11.95 -7.04
CA LEU A 446 -4.57 -12.30 -5.74
C LEU A 446 -6.07 -11.94 -5.73
N ALA A 447 -6.46 -10.80 -6.30
CA ALA A 447 -7.87 -10.45 -6.44
C ALA A 447 -8.67 -11.47 -7.28
N ASP A 448 -8.13 -11.97 -8.39
CA ASP A 448 -8.77 -13.03 -9.16
C ASP A 448 -8.91 -14.32 -8.33
N LYS A 449 -7.86 -14.70 -7.61
CA LYS A 449 -7.82 -15.92 -6.78
C LYS A 449 -8.82 -15.88 -5.62
N PHE A 450 -8.95 -14.73 -4.97
CA PHE A 450 -9.81 -14.55 -3.79
C PHE A 450 -11.20 -13.96 -4.12
N GLY A 451 -11.41 -13.51 -5.35
CA GLY A 451 -12.66 -12.89 -5.79
C GLY A 451 -12.88 -11.49 -5.20
N TYR A 452 -11.83 -10.66 -5.14
CA TYR A 452 -11.90 -9.30 -4.59
C TYR A 452 -11.77 -8.24 -5.69
N ALA A 453 -12.54 -7.16 -5.59
CA ALA A 453 -12.23 -5.92 -6.29
C ALA A 453 -11.09 -5.20 -5.55
N ILE A 454 -10.33 -4.37 -6.27
CA ILE A 454 -9.26 -3.54 -5.68
C ILE A 454 -9.45 -2.08 -6.09
N LEU A 455 -9.29 -1.15 -5.15
CA LEU A 455 -9.32 0.29 -5.37
C LEU A 455 -8.02 0.95 -4.91
N TRP A 456 -7.37 1.71 -5.79
CA TRP A 456 -6.30 2.64 -5.48
C TRP A 456 -6.81 4.09 -5.62
N PRO A 457 -7.13 4.79 -4.52
CA PRO A 457 -7.53 6.19 -4.57
C PRO A 457 -6.31 7.12 -4.64
N ALA A 458 -6.42 8.27 -5.31
CA ALA A 458 -5.38 9.31 -5.28
C ALA A 458 -5.18 9.93 -3.89
N ALA A 459 -6.28 10.10 -3.15
CA ALA A 459 -6.34 10.52 -1.75
C ALA A 459 -5.65 11.85 -1.37
N ARG A 460 -5.13 12.64 -2.33
CA ARG A 460 -4.38 13.89 -2.08
C ARG A 460 -3.23 13.72 -1.08
N ILE A 461 -2.60 12.54 -1.11
CA ILE A 461 -1.38 12.21 -0.35
C ILE A 461 -0.21 12.32 -1.33
N PHE A 462 0.46 13.47 -1.26
CA PHE A 462 1.65 13.75 -2.07
C PHE A 462 2.88 13.80 -1.16
N GLU A 463 3.92 14.50 -1.59
CA GLU A 463 5.22 14.80 -0.95
C GLU A 463 5.28 14.97 0.59
N ARG A 464 4.14 15.20 1.25
CA ARG A 464 4.04 15.44 2.69
C ARG A 464 2.97 14.58 3.32
N TYR A 465 3.18 14.22 4.58
CA TYR A 465 2.15 13.67 5.45
C TYR A 465 0.97 14.66 5.53
N ASN A 466 -0.21 14.22 5.11
CA ASN A 466 -1.43 15.01 5.16
C ASN A 466 -2.43 14.30 6.08
N LEU A 467 -2.47 14.69 7.35
CA LEU A 467 -3.35 14.06 8.35
C LEU A 467 -4.76 14.65 8.37
N ASN A 468 -5.04 15.60 7.48
CA ASN A 468 -6.27 16.35 7.45
C ASN A 468 -7.45 15.54 6.88
N PRO A 469 -8.69 15.96 7.15
CA PRO A 469 -9.88 15.25 6.67
C PRO A 469 -10.08 15.24 5.15
N ILE A 470 -9.39 16.10 4.40
CA ILE A 470 -9.42 16.09 2.93
C ILE A 470 -8.98 14.73 2.35
N VAL A 471 -8.06 14.05 3.04
CA VAL A 471 -7.55 12.73 2.64
C VAL A 471 -8.66 11.68 2.74
N SER A 472 -9.29 11.54 3.91
CA SER A 472 -10.42 10.62 4.09
C SER A 472 -11.59 10.96 3.17
N THR A 473 -11.85 12.26 2.95
CA THR A 473 -12.89 12.71 2.01
C THR A 473 -12.60 12.25 0.58
N SER A 474 -11.36 12.36 0.12
CA SER A 474 -10.94 11.94 -1.22
C SER A 474 -11.00 10.41 -1.38
N ILE A 475 -10.63 9.67 -0.33
CA ILE A 475 -10.71 8.20 -0.29
C ILE A 475 -12.18 7.74 -0.39
N PHE A 476 -13.06 8.30 0.44
CA PHE A 476 -14.48 7.91 0.43
C PHE A 476 -15.21 8.35 -0.84
N GLN A 477 -14.84 9.47 -1.47
CA GLN A 477 -15.38 9.83 -2.79
C GLN A 477 -15.01 8.79 -3.86
N ALA A 478 -13.76 8.32 -3.89
CA ALA A 478 -13.34 7.27 -4.81
C ALA A 478 -14.06 5.93 -4.52
N MET A 479 -14.22 5.57 -3.24
CA MET A 479 -14.97 4.38 -2.84
C MET A 479 -16.44 4.45 -3.26
N ASN A 480 -17.09 5.60 -3.06
CA ASN A 480 -18.46 5.83 -3.50
C ASN A 480 -18.57 5.73 -5.02
N LYS A 481 -17.62 6.31 -5.77
CA LYS A 481 -17.61 6.21 -7.23
C LYS A 481 -17.49 4.75 -7.71
N VAL A 482 -16.66 3.94 -7.06
CA VAL A 482 -16.60 2.50 -7.33
C VAL A 482 -17.91 1.80 -6.97
N GLY A 483 -18.58 2.19 -5.88
CA GLY A 483 -19.89 1.65 -5.48
C GLY A 483 -21.04 2.04 -6.41
N GLU A 484 -20.94 3.16 -7.12
CA GLU A 484 -21.87 3.53 -8.20
C GLU A 484 -21.68 2.64 -9.44
N ASP A 485 -20.42 2.31 -9.76
CA ASP A 485 -20.06 1.56 -10.96
C ASP A 485 -20.17 0.03 -10.78
N TYR A 486 -20.07 -0.47 -9.55
CA TYR A 486 -19.98 -1.90 -9.23
C TYR A 486 -20.78 -2.26 -7.98
N ASN A 487 -21.33 -3.47 -7.93
CA ASN A 487 -22.02 -4.01 -6.76
C ASN A 487 -21.00 -4.43 -5.69
N ILE A 488 -20.55 -3.47 -4.89
CA ILE A 488 -19.59 -3.70 -3.81
C ILE A 488 -20.30 -4.20 -2.55
N ASP A 489 -19.73 -5.22 -1.91
CA ASP A 489 -20.16 -5.66 -0.60
C ASP A 489 -19.66 -4.71 0.50
N SER A 490 -20.58 -3.90 1.04
CA SER A 490 -20.30 -2.95 2.11
C SER A 490 -19.87 -3.60 3.44
N HIS A 491 -20.09 -4.90 3.63
CA HIS A 491 -19.63 -5.62 4.83
C HIS A 491 -18.26 -6.26 4.65
N ARG A 492 -17.71 -6.29 3.44
CA ARG A 492 -16.42 -6.91 3.11
C ARG A 492 -15.49 -5.91 2.43
N VAL A 493 -15.28 -4.78 3.11
CA VAL A 493 -14.30 -3.76 2.73
C VAL A 493 -13.05 -3.91 3.59
N TYR A 494 -11.89 -4.04 2.96
CA TYR A 494 -10.59 -4.26 3.62
C TYR A 494 -9.63 -3.12 3.29
N LEU A 495 -8.69 -2.85 4.20
CA LEU A 495 -7.62 -1.89 3.97
C LEU A 495 -6.27 -2.58 3.83
N TYR A 496 -5.52 -2.22 2.79
CA TYR A 496 -4.11 -2.56 2.63
C TYR A 496 -3.26 -1.29 2.52
N GLY A 497 -2.10 -1.26 3.18
CA GLY A 497 -1.17 -0.15 3.07
C GLY A 497 0.27 -0.52 3.46
N VAL A 498 1.24 0.07 2.78
CA VAL A 498 2.67 -0.09 3.06
C VAL A 498 3.26 1.22 3.56
N CYS A 499 4.18 1.17 4.54
CA CYS A 499 4.91 2.33 5.04
C CYS A 499 3.96 3.46 5.50
N SER A 500 4.03 4.66 4.93
CA SER A 500 3.09 5.75 5.22
C SER A 500 1.65 5.44 4.79
N GLY A 501 1.45 4.66 3.72
CA GLY A 501 0.13 4.13 3.36
C GLY A 501 -0.42 3.17 4.41
N GLY A 502 0.46 2.40 5.07
CA GLY A 502 0.10 1.57 6.22
C GLY A 502 -0.33 2.40 7.43
N MET A 503 0.38 3.49 7.72
CA MET A 503 -0.03 4.45 8.75
C MET A 503 -1.39 5.07 8.43
N PHE A 504 -1.62 5.54 7.20
CA PHE A 504 -2.92 6.09 6.78
C PHE A 504 -4.04 5.06 6.82
N ALA A 505 -3.80 3.80 6.45
CA ALA A 505 -4.78 2.73 6.57
C ALA A 505 -5.20 2.50 8.03
N MET A 506 -4.23 2.44 8.94
CA MET A 506 -4.49 2.36 10.38
C MET A 506 -5.28 3.57 10.88
N LEU A 507 -4.85 4.79 10.51
CA LEU A 507 -5.52 6.04 10.89
C LEU A 507 -6.96 6.12 10.38
N LEU A 508 -7.22 5.68 9.15
CA LEU A 508 -8.55 5.65 8.55
C LEU A 508 -9.47 4.70 9.33
N ALA A 509 -9.01 3.47 9.61
CA ALA A 509 -9.81 2.52 10.39
C ALA A 509 -10.03 2.94 11.84
N ASN A 510 -9.06 3.62 12.44
CA ASN A 510 -9.18 4.16 13.79
C ASN A 510 -10.26 5.25 13.89
N ARG A 511 -10.38 6.08 12.85
CA ARG A 511 -11.34 7.19 12.75
C ARG A 511 -12.73 6.77 12.28
N PHE A 512 -12.83 5.66 11.55
CA PHE A 512 -14.06 5.15 10.94
C PHE A 512 -14.22 3.63 11.17
N PRO A 513 -14.31 3.17 12.43
CA PRO A 513 -14.19 1.76 12.77
C PRO A 513 -15.33 0.86 12.24
N GLU A 514 -16.50 1.43 11.92
CA GLU A 514 -17.62 0.64 11.38
C GLU A 514 -17.48 0.25 9.89
N TYR A 515 -16.54 0.84 9.14
CA TYR A 515 -16.47 0.67 7.69
C TYR A 515 -15.64 -0.53 7.22
N PHE A 516 -14.75 -1.07 8.06
CA PHE A 516 -13.71 -1.98 7.59
C PHE A 516 -13.77 -3.34 8.30
N ALA A 517 -13.83 -4.41 7.51
CA ALA A 517 -13.90 -5.78 7.99
C ALA A 517 -12.55 -6.32 8.46
N ALA A 518 -11.45 -5.81 7.90
CA ALA A 518 -10.08 -6.14 8.31
C ALA A 518 -9.06 -5.14 7.74
N ILE A 519 -7.88 -5.09 8.34
CA ILE A 519 -6.75 -4.25 7.92
C ILE A 519 -5.50 -5.13 7.81
N GLY A 520 -4.74 -4.97 6.73
CA GLY A 520 -3.41 -5.55 6.56
C GLY A 520 -2.38 -4.48 6.23
N VAL A 521 -1.32 -4.36 7.03
CA VAL A 521 -0.28 -3.34 6.81
C VAL A 521 1.12 -3.91 6.84
N GLU A 522 1.99 -3.29 6.05
CA GLU A 522 3.39 -3.66 5.87
C GLU A 522 4.30 -2.51 6.30
N GLY A 523 5.19 -2.78 7.26
CA GLY A 523 6.17 -1.82 7.80
C GLY A 523 5.59 -0.42 8.08
N PRO A 524 4.45 -0.28 8.77
CA PRO A 524 3.74 0.99 8.87
C PRO A 524 4.60 2.06 9.54
N GLU A 525 4.64 3.25 8.95
CA GLU A 525 5.48 4.37 9.41
C GLU A 525 4.78 5.17 10.52
N LEU A 526 4.79 4.60 11.73
CA LEU A 526 4.04 5.11 12.89
C LEU A 526 4.77 6.19 13.69
N ASN A 527 6.02 6.49 13.32
CA ASN A 527 6.89 7.52 13.90
C ASN A 527 7.01 8.77 13.01
N TYR A 528 5.98 9.09 12.22
CA TYR A 528 5.94 10.19 11.23
C TYR A 528 6.36 11.56 11.79
N THR A 529 6.25 11.78 13.11
CA THR A 529 6.68 13.00 13.80
C THR A 529 8.19 13.22 13.83
N LYS A 530 8.96 12.15 13.59
CA LYS A 530 10.43 12.16 13.48
C LYS A 530 10.88 11.89 12.03
N SER A 531 9.95 11.64 11.12
CA SER A 531 10.25 11.30 9.74
C SER A 531 10.75 12.54 8.98
N LYS A 532 11.89 12.37 8.33
CA LYS A 532 12.53 13.37 7.47
C LYS A 532 11.79 13.36 6.14
N THR A 533 11.22 14.49 5.71
CA THR A 533 10.63 14.57 4.36
C THR A 533 11.71 14.34 3.30
N MET A 534 11.32 13.75 2.16
CA MET A 534 12.22 13.38 1.06
C MET A 534 13.10 14.53 0.54
N LEU A 535 12.68 15.79 0.73
CA LEU A 535 13.38 16.97 0.22
C LEU A 535 14.28 17.68 1.25
N ALA A 536 14.08 17.45 2.55
CA ALA A 536 14.82 18.19 3.57
C ALA A 536 15.12 17.35 4.82
N PRO A 537 16.00 16.33 4.69
CA PRO A 537 16.41 15.50 5.82
C PRO A 537 17.16 16.24 6.95
N SER A 538 17.37 17.55 6.82
CA SER A 538 18.05 18.41 7.79
C SER A 538 17.20 19.55 8.36
N SER A 539 15.94 19.74 7.95
CA SER A 539 15.14 20.90 8.39
C SER A 539 14.12 20.56 9.49
N ASP A 540 14.24 21.20 10.65
CA ASP A 540 13.22 21.24 11.72
C ASP A 540 11.93 22.00 11.31
N LEU A 541 11.92 22.60 10.11
CA LEU A 541 10.87 23.49 9.59
C LEU A 541 9.47 22.84 9.41
N PHE A 542 9.36 21.51 9.45
CA PHE A 542 8.11 20.78 9.22
C PHE A 542 7.65 19.96 10.42
N ARG A 543 8.00 20.37 11.64
CA ARG A 543 7.51 19.71 12.85
C ARG A 543 6.05 20.11 13.10
N TYR A 544 5.16 19.14 13.09
CA TYR A 544 3.77 19.34 13.51
C TYR A 544 3.70 19.95 14.91
N PRO A 545 2.70 20.81 15.19
CA PRO A 545 2.42 21.26 16.55
C PRO A 545 2.19 20.06 17.48
N THR A 546 2.58 20.20 18.75
CA THR A 546 2.44 19.14 19.75
C THR A 546 1.01 18.63 19.89
N GLU A 547 0.02 19.55 19.90
CA GLU A 547 -1.39 19.14 19.95
C GLU A 547 -1.81 18.38 18.69
N TRP A 548 -1.45 18.85 17.50
CA TRP A 548 -1.73 18.13 16.26
C TRP A 548 -1.15 16.69 16.25
N VAL A 549 0.05 16.51 16.80
CA VAL A 549 0.64 15.17 16.96
C VAL A 549 -0.16 14.31 17.92
N LYS A 550 -0.54 14.87 19.07
CA LYS A 550 -1.29 14.18 20.12
C LYS A 550 -2.66 13.72 19.61
N GLU A 551 -3.38 14.58 18.91
CA GLU A 551 -4.72 14.30 18.38
C GLU A 551 -4.76 13.22 17.30
N ASN A 552 -3.61 12.96 16.67
CA ASN A 552 -3.45 11.96 15.61
C ASN A 552 -2.69 10.72 16.10
N ASN A 553 -2.45 10.60 17.40
CA ASN A 553 -1.70 9.50 17.97
C ASN A 553 -2.57 8.24 18.16
N LEU A 554 -2.38 7.27 17.26
CA LEU A 554 -3.06 5.98 17.25
C LEU A 554 -2.96 5.19 18.55
N LEU A 555 -1.84 5.27 19.29
CA LEU A 555 -1.67 4.52 20.54
C LEU A 555 -2.66 4.96 21.62
N GLN A 556 -3.00 6.25 21.65
CA GLN A 556 -3.98 6.78 22.62
C GLN A 556 -5.42 6.37 22.29
N MET A 557 -5.67 5.99 21.02
CA MET A 557 -6.98 5.58 20.51
C MET A 557 -7.01 4.10 20.12
N ILE A 558 -6.14 3.26 20.72
CA ILE A 558 -6.01 1.84 20.38
C ILE A 558 -7.34 1.07 20.52
N ASN A 559 -8.22 1.50 21.42
CA ASN A 559 -9.51 0.84 21.66
C ASN A 559 -10.42 0.84 20.44
N ASN A 560 -10.25 1.77 19.49
CA ASN A 560 -11.08 1.82 18.29
C ASN A 560 -10.86 0.61 17.36
N TYR A 561 -9.77 -0.16 17.54
CA TYR A 561 -9.54 -1.40 16.82
C TYR A 561 -10.18 -2.64 17.46
N GLN A 562 -10.94 -2.48 18.56
CA GLN A 562 -11.50 -3.61 19.33
C GLN A 562 -12.22 -4.64 18.44
N HIS A 563 -12.93 -4.16 17.43
CA HIS A 563 -13.76 -4.98 16.53
C HIS A 563 -13.21 -5.07 15.10
N ILE A 564 -11.97 -4.63 14.89
CA ILE A 564 -11.33 -4.64 13.57
C ILE A 564 -10.13 -5.59 13.59
N PRO A 565 -10.23 -6.76 12.94
CA PRO A 565 -9.09 -7.65 12.71
C PRO A 565 -7.90 -6.92 12.06
N LEU A 566 -6.72 -6.98 12.67
CA LEU A 566 -5.53 -6.27 12.23
C LEU A 566 -4.33 -7.22 12.01
N TYR A 567 -3.77 -7.21 10.80
CA TYR A 567 -2.54 -7.92 10.44
C TYR A 567 -1.40 -6.91 10.23
N ILE A 568 -0.34 -7.00 11.02
CA ILE A 568 0.85 -6.15 10.89
C ILE A 568 2.03 -7.05 10.48
N ALA A 569 2.54 -6.87 9.26
CA ALA A 569 3.83 -7.41 8.86
C ALA A 569 4.91 -6.34 9.08
N HIS A 570 5.90 -6.59 9.93
CA HIS A 570 6.94 -5.59 10.21
C HIS A 570 8.24 -6.29 10.64
N ALA A 571 9.34 -6.00 9.94
CA ALA A 571 10.64 -6.58 10.26
C ALA A 571 11.28 -5.87 11.48
N PRO A 572 11.81 -6.58 12.48
CA PRO A 572 12.54 -5.94 13.59
C PRO A 572 13.81 -5.19 13.18
N ALA A 573 14.36 -5.51 12.01
CA ALA A 573 15.52 -4.84 11.43
C ALA A 573 15.15 -3.64 10.53
N ASP A 574 13.87 -3.27 10.43
CA ASP A 574 13.45 -2.09 9.68
C ASP A 574 14.06 -0.82 10.31
N HIS A 575 14.94 -0.16 9.57
CA HIS A 575 15.59 1.09 9.99
C HIS A 575 14.83 2.34 9.54
N LYS A 576 13.81 2.17 8.68
CA LYS A 576 12.96 3.26 8.17
C LYS A 576 11.76 3.46 9.10
N SER A 577 11.07 2.38 9.46
CA SER A 577 9.89 2.39 10.34
C SER A 577 10.23 1.79 11.70
N ASP A 578 9.77 2.41 12.79
CA ASP A 578 10.07 1.93 14.14
C ASP A 578 9.21 0.70 14.52
N TYR A 579 9.81 -0.48 14.43
CA TYR A 579 9.20 -1.75 14.84
C TYR A 579 8.72 -1.76 16.31
N ALA A 580 9.37 -1.02 17.21
CA ALA A 580 9.00 -0.99 18.63
C ALA A 580 7.58 -0.44 18.85
N ILE A 581 7.13 0.47 17.98
CA ILE A 581 5.76 1.00 18.03
C ILE A 581 4.76 -0.09 17.64
N SER A 582 5.04 -0.87 16.58
CA SER A 582 4.18 -1.99 16.17
C SER A 582 4.11 -3.07 17.25
N LYS A 583 5.23 -3.37 17.91
CA LYS A 583 5.28 -4.29 19.06
C LYS A 583 4.45 -3.76 20.24
N THR A 584 4.49 -2.46 20.51
CA THR A 584 3.68 -1.81 21.57
C THR A 584 2.18 -1.94 21.27
N ILE A 585 1.76 -1.62 20.04
CA ILE A 585 0.38 -1.80 19.56
C ILE A 585 -0.06 -3.25 19.76
N TYR A 586 0.75 -4.21 19.31
CA TYR A 586 0.47 -5.64 19.45
C TYR A 586 0.24 -6.05 20.90
N HIS A 587 1.15 -5.70 21.81
CA HIS A 587 1.03 -6.08 23.22
C HIS A 587 -0.19 -5.43 23.90
N GLN A 588 -0.47 -4.15 23.62
CA GLN A 588 -1.65 -3.46 24.18
C GLN A 588 -2.96 -4.06 23.66
N ALA A 589 -3.05 -4.33 22.36
CA ALA A 589 -4.21 -4.94 21.73
C ALA A 589 -4.43 -6.39 22.22
N LYS A 590 -3.37 -7.20 22.34
CA LYS A 590 -3.46 -8.56 22.89
C LYS A 590 -3.89 -8.59 24.35
N LYS A 591 -3.43 -7.65 25.17
CA LYS A 591 -3.88 -7.52 26.57
C LYS A 591 -5.39 -7.25 26.68
N GLN A 592 -6.00 -6.68 25.64
CA GLN A 592 -7.44 -6.43 25.54
C GLN A 592 -8.17 -7.47 24.66
N GLU A 593 -7.51 -8.59 24.33
CA GLU A 593 -8.07 -9.70 23.53
C GLU A 593 -8.50 -9.31 22.12
N PHE A 594 -7.90 -8.26 21.54
CA PHE A 594 -8.20 -7.87 20.16
C PHE A 594 -7.67 -8.91 19.15
N ASN A 595 -8.36 -9.02 18.01
CA ASN A 595 -7.91 -9.85 16.91
C ASN A 595 -6.76 -9.17 16.15
N ILE A 596 -5.54 -9.38 16.62
CA ILE A 596 -4.33 -8.82 16.03
C ILE A 596 -3.27 -9.89 15.78
N ILE A 597 -2.57 -9.77 14.65
CA ILE A 597 -1.40 -10.57 14.27
C ILE A 597 -0.23 -9.61 14.05
N LEU A 598 0.92 -9.91 14.67
CA LEU A 598 2.20 -9.28 14.35
C LEU A 598 3.10 -10.36 13.73
N ASP A 599 3.25 -10.31 12.41
CA ASP A 599 4.18 -11.14 11.65
C ASP A 599 5.55 -10.43 11.67
N SER A 600 6.33 -10.76 12.70
CA SER A 600 7.73 -10.34 12.82
C SER A 600 8.52 -11.15 11.80
N VAL A 601 8.86 -10.53 10.67
CA VAL A 601 9.45 -11.19 9.48
C VAL A 601 10.92 -11.62 9.72
N GLU A 602 11.23 -12.13 10.92
CA GLU A 602 12.55 -12.38 11.53
C GLU A 602 13.41 -13.42 10.80
N ASN A 603 12.80 -14.31 10.00
CA ASN A 603 13.49 -15.49 9.49
C ASN A 603 14.19 -15.31 8.12
N ILE A 604 14.19 -14.13 7.49
CA ILE A 604 14.60 -14.02 6.06
C ILE A 604 15.67 -12.96 5.74
N THR A 605 15.96 -11.97 6.60
CA THR A 605 16.92 -10.91 6.23
C THR A 605 17.95 -10.64 7.34
N LYS A 606 19.13 -11.28 7.24
CA LYS A 606 20.34 -10.83 7.95
C LYS A 606 21.17 -9.82 7.13
N THR A 607 20.74 -9.46 5.92
CA THR A 607 21.44 -8.52 5.03
C THR A 607 20.86 -7.09 5.14
N PRO A 608 21.70 -6.03 5.19
CA PRO A 608 21.24 -4.66 5.44
C PRO A 608 20.61 -3.93 4.24
N SER A 609 20.31 -4.60 3.12
CA SER A 609 19.92 -3.95 1.88
C SER A 609 18.54 -4.41 1.41
N LEU A 610 17.54 -3.55 1.62
CA LEU A 610 16.27 -3.35 0.89
C LEU A 610 15.38 -4.53 0.45
N ASP A 611 15.82 -5.78 0.41
CA ASP A 611 15.00 -6.94 0.10
C ASP A 611 14.27 -7.39 1.36
N LEU A 612 13.41 -6.51 1.86
CA LEU A 612 12.28 -6.92 2.69
C LEU A 612 11.54 -8.01 1.89
N TYR A 613 11.30 -9.13 2.54
CA TYR A 613 10.46 -10.27 2.14
C TYR A 613 9.65 -10.16 0.82
N PRO A 614 9.57 -11.20 -0.03
CA PRO A 614 8.84 -11.10 -1.31
C PRO A 614 7.41 -10.54 -1.13
N ASP A 615 7.12 -9.35 -1.69
CA ASP A 615 5.86 -8.61 -1.52
C ASP A 615 4.62 -9.51 -1.62
N ALA A 616 4.60 -10.39 -2.61
CA ALA A 616 3.43 -11.26 -2.84
C ALA A 616 3.17 -12.28 -1.74
N LEU A 617 4.19 -12.72 -0.99
CA LEU A 617 3.99 -13.64 0.13
C LEU A 617 3.30 -12.91 1.30
N LEU A 618 3.66 -11.66 1.59
CA LEU A 618 2.94 -10.85 2.57
C LEU A 618 1.53 -10.54 2.09
N LEU A 619 1.39 -10.10 0.84
CA LEU A 619 0.08 -9.82 0.24
C LEU A 619 -0.83 -11.04 0.29
N ARG A 620 -0.32 -12.23 -0.05
CA ARG A 620 -1.10 -13.48 0.04
C ARG A 620 -1.55 -13.75 1.46
N LYS A 621 -0.64 -13.67 2.45
CA LYS A 621 -1.00 -13.86 3.87
C LYS A 621 -2.10 -12.89 4.30
N MET A 622 -2.02 -11.62 3.87
CA MET A 622 -3.05 -10.62 4.16
C MET A 622 -4.39 -10.93 3.46
N PHE A 623 -4.37 -11.34 2.19
CA PHE A 623 -5.60 -11.73 1.46
C PHE A 623 -6.26 -12.98 2.05
N VAL A 624 -5.46 -13.96 2.50
CA VAL A 624 -5.93 -15.10 3.28
C VAL A 624 -6.52 -14.65 4.62
N PHE A 625 -5.88 -13.69 5.30
CA PHE A 625 -6.39 -13.14 6.56
C PHE A 625 -7.73 -12.42 6.39
N PHE A 626 -7.91 -11.68 5.30
CA PHE A 626 -9.16 -11.01 4.93
C PHE A 626 -10.29 -11.98 4.64
N LYS A 627 -9.96 -13.21 4.20
CA LYS A 627 -10.95 -14.24 3.91
C LYS A 627 -11.89 -14.43 5.11
N ASP A 628 -13.18 -14.46 4.80
CA ASP A 628 -14.29 -14.67 5.74
C ASP A 628 -14.48 -13.56 6.79
N LYS A 629 -13.74 -12.44 6.70
CA LYS A 629 -13.95 -11.28 7.58
C LYS A 629 -15.09 -10.43 7.07
N VAL A 630 -15.99 -10.08 7.98
CA VAL A 630 -17.15 -9.23 7.70
C VAL A 630 -17.26 -8.19 8.82
N THR A 631 -17.70 -6.98 8.48
CA THR A 631 -18.11 -6.03 9.51
C THR A 631 -19.36 -6.56 10.20
N THR A 632 -19.38 -6.45 11.52
CA THR A 632 -20.55 -6.77 12.33
C THR A 632 -20.81 -5.62 13.28
N THR A 633 -22.08 -5.38 13.61
CA THR A 633 -22.44 -4.36 14.60
C THR A 633 -22.28 -4.95 16.01
N PRO A 634 -21.36 -4.45 16.83
CA PRO A 634 -21.06 -5.05 18.12
C PRO A 634 -22.08 -4.64 19.18
N LEU A 635 -22.30 -5.51 20.18
CA LEU A 635 -23.11 -5.17 21.37
C LEU A 635 -22.34 -4.29 22.38
N SER A 636 -21.01 -4.27 22.31
CA SER A 636 -20.15 -3.48 23.18
C SER A 636 -19.25 -2.58 22.34
N ILE A 637 -19.12 -1.32 22.72
CA ILE A 637 -18.25 -0.33 22.05
C ILE A 637 -17.34 0.28 23.11
N ASN A 638 -16.06 0.45 22.78
CA ASN A 638 -15.12 1.27 23.54
C ASN A 638 -14.40 2.18 22.55
N PHE A 639 -14.93 3.39 22.40
CA PHE A 639 -14.49 4.33 21.37
C PHE A 639 -13.85 5.56 22.01
N SER A 640 -12.74 6.00 21.43
CA SER A 640 -12.02 7.19 21.86
C SER A 640 -11.72 8.11 20.67
N THR A 641 -11.77 9.41 20.89
CA THR A 641 -11.37 10.41 19.90
C THR A 641 -10.92 11.70 20.56
N PHE A 642 -10.02 12.43 19.90
CA PHE A 642 -9.69 13.82 20.25
C PHE A 642 -10.49 14.84 19.46
N GLN A 643 -11.12 14.39 18.36
CA GLN A 643 -11.69 15.28 17.35
C GLN A 643 -13.14 14.91 17.05
N LEU A 644 -14.06 15.87 17.19
CA LEU A 644 -15.50 15.74 16.91
C LEU A 644 -15.80 15.44 15.44
N LYS A 645 -14.91 15.79 14.50
CA LYS A 645 -15.03 15.37 13.09
C LYS A 645 -14.86 13.86 12.88
N TYR A 646 -14.33 13.15 13.88
CA TYR A 646 -14.20 11.69 13.93
C TYR A 646 -14.90 11.16 15.18
N ASN A 647 -16.21 11.36 15.28
CA ASN A 647 -16.98 11.17 16.51
C ASN A 647 -17.89 9.94 16.55
N ARG A 648 -17.84 9.08 15.54
CA ARG A 648 -18.76 7.95 15.42
C ARG A 648 -18.02 6.62 15.53
N ALA A 649 -18.67 5.68 16.21
CA ALA A 649 -18.36 4.26 16.13
C ALA A 649 -19.67 3.48 16.15
N TYR A 650 -19.98 2.79 15.07
CA TYR A 650 -21.19 1.96 14.94
C TYR A 650 -22.48 2.75 15.30
N TRP A 651 -23.18 2.33 16.36
CA TRP A 651 -24.42 2.93 16.86
C TRP A 651 -24.22 4.07 17.87
N MET A 652 -22.99 4.49 18.14
CA MET A 652 -22.66 5.59 19.06
C MET A 652 -22.05 6.79 18.34
N THR A 653 -22.45 8.00 18.76
CA THR A 653 -21.89 9.26 18.29
C THR A 653 -21.59 10.17 19.48
N ILE A 654 -20.38 10.73 19.55
CA ILE A 654 -20.00 11.77 20.51
C ILE A 654 -20.39 13.13 19.91
N ASP A 655 -21.46 13.75 20.40
CA ASP A 655 -21.93 15.01 19.81
C ASP A 655 -21.14 16.20 20.32
N GLN A 656 -20.74 16.17 21.60
CA GLN A 656 -20.05 17.26 22.30
C GLN A 656 -19.04 16.74 23.32
N MET A 657 -17.87 17.39 23.39
CA MET A 657 -16.84 17.17 24.41
C MET A 657 -16.91 18.24 25.49
N ASP A 658 -16.40 17.93 26.68
CA ASP A 658 -16.32 18.91 27.78
C ASP A 658 -15.11 19.84 27.64
N THR A 659 -13.97 19.28 27.23
CA THR A 659 -12.73 20.01 26.96
C THR A 659 -12.15 19.53 25.64
N LEU A 660 -11.91 20.45 24.71
CA LEU A 660 -11.27 20.16 23.41
C LEU A 660 -9.81 19.75 23.58
N HIS A 661 -9.23 19.14 22.54
CA HIS A 661 -7.84 18.65 22.53
C HIS A 661 -7.53 17.63 23.65
N THR A 662 -8.56 17.13 24.34
CA THR A 662 -8.46 16.14 25.42
C THR A 662 -9.18 14.88 24.99
N LEU A 663 -8.61 13.72 25.32
CA LEU A 663 -9.15 12.43 24.88
C LEU A 663 -10.56 12.21 25.44
N ALA A 664 -11.57 12.19 24.56
CA ALA A 664 -12.90 11.73 24.88
C ALA A 664 -12.96 10.20 24.76
N ASN A 665 -13.72 9.56 25.65
CA ASN A 665 -13.94 8.12 25.61
C ASN A 665 -15.40 7.80 25.98
N ILE A 666 -15.98 6.86 25.23
CA ILE A 666 -17.29 6.29 25.51
C ILE A 666 -17.21 4.77 25.46
N ARG A 667 -17.59 4.15 26.57
CA ARG A 667 -17.78 2.70 26.68
C ARG A 667 -19.28 2.42 26.81
N ALA A 668 -19.85 1.67 25.88
CA ALA A 668 -21.27 1.36 25.85
C ALA A 668 -21.48 -0.15 25.68
N VAL A 669 -22.38 -0.75 26.46
CA VAL A 669 -22.74 -2.17 26.37
C VAL A 669 -24.26 -2.30 26.32
N PHE A 670 -24.76 -2.93 25.26
CA PHE A 670 -26.16 -3.30 25.10
C PHE A 670 -26.38 -4.78 25.43
N ASN A 671 -27.51 -5.10 26.07
CA ASN A 671 -27.87 -6.49 26.39
C ASN A 671 -29.31 -6.83 25.96
N ASN A 672 -29.63 -8.13 26.03
CA ASN A 672 -30.89 -8.71 25.57
C ASN A 672 -32.14 -8.26 26.37
N ASN A 673 -31.96 -7.53 27.47
CA ASN A 673 -33.04 -6.98 28.30
C ASN A 673 -33.37 -5.52 27.95
N ASN A 674 -32.98 -5.05 26.75
CA ASN A 674 -33.09 -3.65 26.35
C ASN A 674 -32.42 -2.69 27.35
N GLN A 675 -31.21 -3.03 27.81
CA GLN A 675 -30.44 -2.19 28.72
C GLN A 675 -29.12 -1.76 28.08
N LEU A 676 -28.87 -0.46 28.15
CA LEU A 676 -27.63 0.20 27.78
C LEU A 676 -26.88 0.65 29.03
N LYS A 677 -25.69 0.13 29.24
CA LYS A 677 -24.76 0.62 30.27
C LYS A 677 -23.65 1.40 29.58
N ILE A 678 -23.51 2.67 29.96
CA ILE A 678 -22.63 3.64 29.33
C ILE A 678 -21.73 4.28 30.40
N THR A 679 -20.45 4.38 30.10
CA THR A 679 -19.47 5.15 30.87
C THR A 679 -18.78 6.11 29.92
N THR A 680 -18.70 7.38 30.31
CA THR A 680 -18.10 8.43 29.49
C THR A 680 -16.97 9.13 30.25
N LYS A 681 -16.04 9.70 29.49
CA LYS A 681 -15.02 10.63 29.98
C LYS A 681 -14.87 11.76 28.96
N ASN A 682 -14.86 13.01 29.42
CA ASN A 682 -14.72 14.20 28.58
C ASN A 682 -15.81 14.31 27.48
N ILE A 683 -17.06 14.00 27.83
CA ILE A 683 -18.22 14.04 26.93
C ILE A 683 -19.33 14.79 27.64
N ARG A 684 -20.02 15.71 26.95
CA ARG A 684 -21.21 16.39 27.46
C ARG A 684 -22.50 15.85 26.85
N ARG A 685 -22.45 15.50 25.56
CA ARG A 685 -23.59 14.99 24.80
C ARG A 685 -23.17 13.88 23.86
N TYR A 686 -24.02 12.87 23.75
CA TYR A 686 -23.85 11.79 22.80
C TYR A 686 -25.20 11.30 22.29
N SER A 687 -25.14 10.58 21.18
CA SER A 687 -26.30 10.02 20.50
C SER A 687 -26.17 8.53 20.31
N ILE A 688 -27.32 7.86 20.33
CA ILE A 688 -27.47 6.43 20.10
C ILE A 688 -28.33 6.25 18.87
N ASN A 689 -27.80 5.59 17.84
CA ASN A 689 -28.59 5.21 16.67
C ASN A 689 -29.39 3.94 16.99
N LEU A 690 -30.70 4.09 17.22
CA LEU A 690 -31.60 3.01 17.59
C LEU A 690 -31.95 2.08 16.42
N THR A 691 -31.73 2.49 15.16
CA THR A 691 -31.93 1.61 13.99
C THR A 691 -30.76 0.64 13.80
N GLN A 692 -29.59 1.00 14.31
CA GLN A 692 -28.37 0.18 14.25
C GLN A 692 -28.12 -0.63 15.52
N LEU A 693 -28.90 -0.46 16.58
CA LEU A 693 -28.70 -1.17 17.84
C LEU A 693 -29.13 -2.64 17.72
N PRO A 694 -28.22 -3.63 17.78
CA PRO A 694 -28.55 -5.02 17.46
C PRO A 694 -29.54 -5.62 18.44
N GLY A 695 -30.69 -6.10 17.97
CA GLY A 695 -31.67 -6.79 18.80
C GLY A 695 -32.55 -5.90 19.67
N LEU A 696 -32.60 -4.58 19.43
CA LEU A 696 -33.49 -3.66 20.14
C LEU A 696 -34.97 -4.04 19.98
N GLN A 697 -35.66 -4.29 21.09
CA GLN A 697 -37.10 -4.59 21.09
C GLN A 697 -37.91 -3.30 21.26
N ARG A 698 -38.40 -2.71 20.16
CA ARG A 698 -39.07 -1.39 20.16
C ARG A 698 -40.33 -1.30 21.04
N ASN A 699 -41.01 -2.42 21.26
CA ASN A 699 -42.23 -2.51 22.06
C ASN A 699 -41.97 -2.77 23.56
N LYS A 700 -40.71 -2.85 23.99
CA LYS A 700 -40.35 -3.04 25.39
C LYS A 700 -39.67 -1.80 25.97
N LYS A 701 -39.64 -1.75 27.30
CA LYS A 701 -38.92 -0.74 28.08
C LYS A 701 -37.46 -0.66 27.63
N LEU A 702 -36.93 0.54 27.51
CA LEU A 702 -35.50 0.80 27.27
C LEU A 702 -34.90 1.44 28.53
N LEU A 703 -33.83 0.86 29.04
CA LEU A 703 -33.07 1.35 30.19
C LEU A 703 -31.72 1.86 29.73
N VAL A 704 -31.41 3.15 29.97
CA VAL A 704 -30.10 3.73 29.71
C VAL A 704 -29.47 4.20 31.01
N ILE A 705 -28.30 3.67 31.33
CA ILE A 705 -27.53 4.03 32.53
C ILE A 705 -26.21 4.65 32.09
N THR A 706 -25.99 5.91 32.44
CA THR A 706 -24.80 6.68 32.05
C THR A 706 -24.12 7.22 33.28
N ASN A 707 -22.87 6.82 33.54
CA ASN A 707 -22.10 7.26 34.72
C ASN A 707 -22.84 7.08 36.05
N ASN A 708 -23.64 6.00 36.15
CA ASN A 708 -24.55 5.67 37.27
C ASN A 708 -25.86 6.46 37.32
N ASP A 709 -26.04 7.49 36.49
CA ASP A 709 -27.32 8.16 36.31
C ASP A 709 -28.21 7.36 35.38
N THR A 710 -29.48 7.21 35.77
CA THR A 710 -30.40 6.34 35.04
C THR A 710 -31.50 7.13 34.34
N THR A 711 -31.67 6.88 33.05
CA THR A 711 -32.76 7.36 32.22
C THR A 711 -33.62 6.18 31.76
N TYR A 712 -34.94 6.30 31.96
CA TYR A 712 -35.91 5.24 31.66
C TYR A 712 -36.88 5.68 30.58
N PHE A 713 -37.17 4.79 29.64
CA PHE A 713 -38.23 4.97 28.65
C PHE A 713 -39.20 3.79 28.73
N ASN A 714 -40.49 4.07 28.99
CA ASN A 714 -41.53 3.05 29.16
C ASN A 714 -41.64 2.11 27.95
N ILE A 715 -41.41 2.65 26.76
CA ILE A 715 -41.14 1.93 25.52
C ILE A 715 -39.90 2.55 24.87
N ALA A 716 -39.15 1.79 24.08
CA ALA A 716 -38.06 2.38 23.31
C ALA A 716 -38.60 3.50 22.41
N PRO A 717 -37.91 4.66 22.32
CA PRO A 717 -38.33 5.75 21.45
C PRO A 717 -38.55 5.28 20.01
N GLN A 718 -39.56 5.83 19.34
CA GLN A 718 -39.80 5.55 17.91
C GLN A 718 -38.87 6.35 16.98
N ALA A 719 -38.20 7.37 17.50
CA ALA A 719 -37.17 8.09 16.77
C ALA A 719 -36.02 7.17 16.34
N ASP A 720 -35.35 7.53 15.25
CA ASP A 720 -34.18 6.79 14.76
C ASP A 720 -32.96 6.93 15.67
N ALA A 721 -32.87 8.04 16.39
CA ALA A 721 -31.78 8.33 17.31
C ALA A 721 -32.30 8.80 18.66
N LEU A 722 -31.56 8.46 19.72
CA LEU A 722 -31.74 8.99 21.07
C LEU A 722 -30.56 9.89 21.42
N HIS A 723 -30.85 11.14 21.73
CA HIS A 723 -29.85 12.13 22.14
C HIS A 723 -29.85 12.27 23.67
N LEU A 724 -28.68 12.22 24.29
CA LEU A 724 -28.53 12.25 25.75
C LEU A 724 -27.46 13.25 26.16
N SER A 725 -27.77 14.05 27.18
CA SER A 725 -26.84 14.98 27.83
C SER A 725 -26.50 14.46 29.22
N ILE A 726 -25.23 14.60 29.62
CA ILE A 726 -24.78 14.21 30.96
C ILE A 726 -25.20 15.27 31.99
N ASP A 727 -25.14 16.56 31.62
CA ASP A 727 -25.69 17.65 32.43
C ASP A 727 -27.05 18.12 31.89
N LYS A 728 -28.06 18.12 32.76
CA LYS A 728 -29.47 18.42 32.40
C LYS A 728 -29.74 19.91 32.11
N GLN A 729 -28.76 20.80 32.24
CA GLN A 729 -28.99 22.26 32.33
C GLN A 729 -28.38 23.13 31.22
N GLN A 730 -27.60 22.58 30.28
CA GLN A 730 -27.07 23.39 29.18
C GLN A 730 -27.99 23.31 27.96
N GLN A 731 -28.62 24.46 27.63
CA GLN A 731 -29.23 24.62 26.32
C GLN A 731 -28.13 24.72 25.26
N PRO A 732 -28.31 24.11 24.08
CA PRO A 732 -27.33 24.21 23.01
C PRO A 732 -27.17 25.68 22.58
N GLU A 733 -25.96 26.20 22.62
CA GLU A 733 -25.63 27.49 22.02
C GLU A 733 -25.69 27.38 20.49
N LEU A 734 -25.99 28.50 19.82
CA LEU A 734 -26.12 28.54 18.36
C LEU A 734 -24.79 28.20 17.65
N PHE A 735 -23.66 28.50 18.29
CA PHE A 735 -22.31 28.31 17.76
C PHE A 735 -21.50 27.43 18.71
N GLU A 736 -21.63 26.12 18.55
CA GLU A 736 -20.83 25.13 19.28
C GLU A 736 -19.98 24.33 18.29
N LYS A 737 -18.75 24.01 18.68
CA LYS A 737 -17.91 23.08 17.94
C LYS A 737 -18.57 21.72 17.88
N ASN A 738 -18.60 21.14 16.69
CA ASN A 738 -19.28 19.87 16.41
C ASN A 738 -18.63 19.18 15.20
N HIS A 739 -19.16 18.02 14.82
CA HIS A 739 -18.67 17.25 13.66
C HIS A 739 -18.50 18.08 12.37
N ASP A 740 -19.45 18.97 12.08
CA ASP A 740 -19.47 19.78 10.87
C ASP A 740 -18.55 20.99 10.98
N VAL A 741 -18.46 21.62 12.16
CA VAL A 741 -17.69 22.85 12.40
C VAL A 741 -16.83 22.78 13.68
N GLU A 742 -15.75 22.02 13.68
CA GLU A 742 -14.81 21.88 14.81
C GLU A 742 -13.57 22.81 14.75
N GLY A 743 -13.09 23.15 13.55
CA GLY A 743 -11.72 23.64 13.31
C GLY A 743 -10.71 22.49 13.23
N PRO A 744 -9.40 22.76 13.06
CA PRO A 744 -8.79 24.07 12.83
C PRO A 744 -8.96 24.55 11.38
N ILE A 745 -8.23 25.59 10.96
CA ILE A 745 -8.32 26.21 9.63
C ILE A 745 -8.34 25.19 8.48
N ASN A 746 -7.52 24.13 8.55
CA ASN A 746 -7.46 23.11 7.48
C ASN A 746 -8.72 22.23 7.35
N ASP A 747 -9.63 22.29 8.32
CA ASP A 747 -10.91 21.56 8.30
C ASP A 747 -11.85 22.10 7.23
N ILE A 748 -11.64 23.33 6.77
CA ILE A 748 -12.42 23.95 5.69
C ILE A 748 -12.39 23.13 4.39
N PHE A 749 -11.32 22.35 4.17
CA PHE A 749 -11.10 21.56 2.96
C PHE A 749 -11.72 20.16 3.02
N LYS A 750 -12.43 19.80 4.11
CA LYS A 750 -13.13 18.50 4.20
C LYS A 750 -14.36 18.41 3.31
N ASP A 751 -14.83 19.54 2.80
CA ASP A 751 -16.01 19.62 1.96
C ASP A 751 -15.85 20.72 0.91
N ASN A 752 -16.86 20.89 0.05
CA ASN A 752 -16.91 21.93 -0.96
C ASN A 752 -16.56 23.32 -0.38
N PHE A 753 -15.64 24.03 -1.02
CA PHE A 753 -15.28 25.40 -0.65
C PHE A 753 -15.35 26.37 -1.84
N LEU A 754 -15.51 27.66 -1.56
CA LEU A 754 -15.55 28.74 -2.54
C LEU A 754 -14.64 29.89 -2.10
N LEU A 755 -13.73 30.31 -2.97
CA LEU A 755 -12.91 31.50 -2.75
C LEU A 755 -13.70 32.74 -3.13
N VAL A 756 -13.80 33.70 -2.20
CA VAL A 756 -14.59 34.92 -2.35
C VAL A 756 -13.67 36.14 -2.32
N THR A 757 -13.44 36.73 -3.49
CA THR A 757 -12.63 37.94 -3.63
C THR A 757 -13.43 39.19 -3.27
N GLY A 758 -12.72 40.23 -2.83
CA GLY A 758 -13.29 41.54 -2.56
C GLY A 758 -13.86 42.21 -3.82
N ASP A 759 -14.87 43.05 -3.63
CA ASP A 759 -15.64 43.75 -4.66
C ASP A 759 -15.66 45.27 -4.48
N THR A 760 -15.07 45.79 -3.40
CA THR A 760 -14.96 47.22 -3.09
C THR A 760 -13.50 47.63 -2.80
N GLY A 761 -13.27 48.92 -2.54
CA GLY A 761 -11.94 49.46 -2.21
C GLY A 761 -11.23 50.18 -3.36
N THR A 762 -10.09 50.79 -3.04
CA THR A 762 -9.25 51.51 -4.01
C THR A 762 -8.61 50.55 -5.02
N LYS A 763 -7.92 51.10 -6.03
CA LYS A 763 -7.18 50.28 -7.00
C LYS A 763 -6.08 49.45 -6.35
N GLU A 764 -5.37 50.03 -5.38
CA GLU A 764 -4.27 49.38 -4.64
C GLU A 764 -4.80 48.25 -3.75
N GLU A 765 -5.88 48.51 -3.01
CA GLU A 765 -6.53 47.50 -2.17
C GLU A 765 -7.07 46.31 -2.98
N ARG A 766 -7.72 46.59 -4.12
CA ARG A 766 -8.20 45.54 -5.02
C ARG A 766 -7.06 44.70 -5.61
N LEU A 767 -5.92 45.34 -5.92
CA LEU A 767 -4.73 44.64 -6.38
C LEU A 767 -4.16 43.72 -5.29
N ALA A 768 -4.11 44.18 -4.03
CA ALA A 768 -3.66 43.36 -2.91
C ALA A 768 -4.53 42.12 -2.71
N ASN A 769 -5.87 42.27 -2.74
CA ASN A 769 -6.81 41.15 -2.67
C ASN A 769 -6.63 40.17 -3.83
N GLN A 770 -6.47 40.67 -5.06
CA GLN A 770 -6.26 39.82 -6.23
C GLN A 770 -4.94 39.03 -6.13
N THR A 771 -3.89 39.62 -5.58
CA THR A 771 -2.61 38.92 -5.33
C THR A 771 -2.81 37.77 -4.35
N MET A 772 -3.56 37.98 -3.26
CA MET A 772 -3.87 36.91 -2.30
C MET A 772 -4.68 35.77 -2.95
N VAL A 773 -5.69 36.11 -3.77
CA VAL A 773 -6.48 35.14 -4.53
C VAL A 773 -5.61 34.33 -5.49
N ASN A 774 -4.78 34.99 -6.28
CA ASN A 774 -3.89 34.32 -7.23
C ASN A 774 -2.89 33.41 -6.52
N LYS A 775 -2.34 33.85 -5.38
CA LYS A 775 -1.43 33.03 -4.58
C LYS A 775 -2.12 31.80 -4.00
N PHE A 776 -3.36 31.94 -3.54
CA PHE A 776 -4.15 30.80 -3.07
C PHE A 776 -4.38 29.78 -4.20
N ILE A 777 -4.83 30.24 -5.37
CA ILE A 777 -5.05 29.37 -6.55
C ILE A 777 -3.75 28.67 -6.94
N GLN A 778 -2.64 29.41 -6.99
CA GLN A 778 -1.33 28.84 -7.30
C GLN A 778 -0.95 27.73 -6.31
N ASN A 779 -1.03 28.00 -4.99
CA ASN A 779 -0.71 26.99 -3.98
C ASN A 779 -1.62 25.76 -4.10
N TRP A 780 -2.93 25.98 -4.34
CA TRP A 780 -3.88 24.88 -4.54
C TRP A 780 -3.54 24.03 -5.76
N GLN A 781 -3.23 24.67 -6.90
CA GLN A 781 -2.81 24.00 -8.13
C GLN A 781 -1.50 23.23 -7.95
N GLU A 782 -0.52 23.82 -7.27
CA GLU A 782 0.75 23.15 -6.98
C GLU A 782 0.53 21.90 -6.11
N ASN A 783 -0.36 21.97 -5.11
CA ASN A 783 -0.53 20.91 -4.13
C ASN A 783 -1.56 19.84 -4.49
N ASN A 784 -2.54 20.17 -5.34
CA ASN A 784 -3.67 19.30 -5.65
C ASN A 784 -3.87 19.10 -7.15
N PHE A 785 -3.06 19.74 -8.00
CA PHE A 785 -3.11 19.65 -9.47
C PHE A 785 -4.44 20.09 -10.09
N ASN A 786 -5.24 20.83 -9.32
CA ASN A 786 -6.55 21.33 -9.69
C ASN A 786 -6.62 22.83 -9.41
N THR A 787 -7.48 23.54 -10.14
CA THR A 787 -7.87 24.90 -9.76
C THR A 787 -8.97 24.86 -8.68
N CYS A 788 -9.39 26.01 -8.17
CA CYS A 788 -10.51 26.12 -7.23
C CYS A 788 -11.54 27.15 -7.70
N PRO A 789 -12.82 27.04 -7.27
CA PRO A 789 -13.87 27.97 -7.68
C PRO A 789 -13.69 29.33 -7.00
N VAL A 790 -13.94 30.40 -7.77
CA VAL A 790 -13.78 31.80 -7.32
C VAL A 790 -15.01 32.61 -7.70
N LYS A 791 -15.49 33.44 -6.78
CA LYS A 791 -16.53 34.47 -7.03
C LYS A 791 -16.15 35.79 -6.37
N THR A 792 -16.70 36.89 -6.87
CA THR A 792 -16.70 38.17 -6.14
C THR A 792 -17.71 38.12 -5.01
N ALA A 793 -17.51 38.90 -3.95
CA ALA A 793 -18.43 38.99 -2.81
C ALA A 793 -19.89 39.29 -3.23
N ALA A 794 -20.11 40.22 -4.16
CA ALA A 794 -21.43 40.51 -4.72
C ALA A 794 -22.07 39.35 -5.50
N ALA A 795 -21.29 38.40 -6.04
CA ALA A 795 -21.78 37.29 -6.83
C ALA A 795 -22.11 36.03 -5.99
N VAL A 796 -21.84 36.05 -4.68
CA VAL A 796 -22.16 34.94 -3.77
C VAL A 796 -23.67 34.84 -3.58
N SER A 797 -24.23 33.69 -3.96
CA SER A 797 -25.66 33.40 -3.86
C SER A 797 -26.02 32.64 -2.58
N ASN A 798 -27.33 32.56 -2.25
CA ASN A 798 -27.81 31.70 -1.17
C ASN A 798 -27.50 30.22 -1.40
N GLY A 799 -27.46 29.77 -2.66
CA GLY A 799 -27.07 28.41 -3.01
C GLY A 799 -25.59 28.11 -2.78
N ASP A 800 -24.72 29.12 -2.83
CA ASP A 800 -23.31 28.99 -2.46
C ASP A 800 -23.17 28.89 -0.93
N ILE A 801 -23.87 29.77 -0.17
CA ILE A 801 -23.88 29.76 1.31
C ILE A 801 -24.39 28.43 1.87
N ALA A 802 -25.38 27.82 1.23
CA ALA A 802 -25.94 26.55 1.67
C ALA A 802 -24.96 25.36 1.45
N ARG A 803 -24.19 25.38 0.36
CA ARG A 803 -23.43 24.21 -0.12
C ARG A 803 -21.92 24.29 0.14
N SER A 804 -21.36 25.48 0.29
CA SER A 804 -19.92 25.70 0.35
C SER A 804 -19.46 26.29 1.69
N ASN A 805 -18.28 25.87 2.12
CA ASN A 805 -17.46 26.69 3.00
C ASN A 805 -16.94 27.90 2.21
N LEU A 806 -16.85 29.08 2.84
CA LEU A 806 -16.47 30.31 2.14
C LEU A 806 -15.10 30.83 2.63
N ILE A 807 -14.15 30.99 1.72
CA ILE A 807 -12.84 31.60 2.00
C ILE A 807 -12.92 33.07 1.58
N LEU A 808 -13.07 33.97 2.55
CA LEU A 808 -13.30 35.40 2.34
C LEU A 808 -11.96 36.15 2.36
N ILE A 809 -11.62 36.80 1.26
CA ILE A 809 -10.36 37.54 1.08
C ILE A 809 -10.59 39.04 1.27
N GLY A 810 -9.71 39.69 2.03
CA GLY A 810 -9.73 41.14 2.28
C GLY A 810 -10.27 41.48 3.67
N ASN A 811 -10.97 42.61 3.80
CA ASN A 811 -11.54 43.10 5.06
C ASN A 811 -12.89 43.81 4.81
N PRO A 812 -13.57 44.36 5.83
CA PRO A 812 -14.86 45.04 5.63
C PRO A 812 -14.83 46.18 4.60
N THR A 813 -13.70 46.87 4.40
CA THR A 813 -13.56 47.96 3.43
C THR A 813 -13.54 47.46 1.99
N THR A 814 -12.94 46.29 1.76
CA THR A 814 -12.67 45.75 0.42
C THR A 814 -13.58 44.59 0.01
N ASN A 815 -14.29 43.98 0.96
CA ASN A 815 -15.16 42.84 0.73
C ASN A 815 -16.53 43.07 1.39
N SER A 816 -17.56 43.29 0.57
CA SER A 816 -18.93 43.56 1.03
C SER A 816 -19.53 42.42 1.85
N PHE A 817 -19.12 41.18 1.59
CA PHE A 817 -19.58 40.00 2.35
C PHE A 817 -19.00 39.98 3.76
N ILE A 818 -17.71 40.31 3.91
CA ILE A 818 -17.08 40.47 5.24
C ILE A 818 -17.76 41.62 6.00
N ARG A 819 -18.01 42.76 5.34
CA ARG A 819 -18.70 43.92 5.96
C ARG A 819 -20.06 43.55 6.55
N ARG A 820 -20.81 42.69 5.86
CA ARG A 820 -22.12 42.19 6.31
C ARG A 820 -22.03 41.28 7.54
N LEU A 821 -20.91 40.57 7.71
CA LEU A 821 -20.75 39.55 8.74
C LEU A 821 -19.95 40.00 9.97
N VAL A 822 -19.04 40.97 9.81
CA VAL A 822 -18.01 41.30 10.82
C VAL A 822 -18.57 41.57 12.22
N SER A 823 -19.77 42.14 12.35
CA SER A 823 -20.43 42.38 13.64
C SER A 823 -20.85 41.12 14.40
N LYS A 824 -20.86 39.96 13.72
CA LYS A 824 -21.20 38.64 14.27
C LYS A 824 -19.98 37.72 14.44
N LEU A 825 -18.79 38.22 14.18
CA LEU A 825 -17.55 37.46 14.25
C LEU A 825 -16.76 37.83 15.51
N PRO A 826 -15.93 36.94 16.04
CA PRO A 826 -15.01 37.25 17.13
C PRO A 826 -13.80 38.03 16.60
N LEU A 827 -14.02 39.00 15.71
CA LEU A 827 -12.99 39.76 15.00
C LEU A 827 -13.41 41.23 14.87
N LYS A 828 -12.64 42.14 15.47
CA LYS A 828 -12.75 43.59 15.20
C LYS A 828 -11.47 44.08 14.56
N ILE A 829 -11.63 44.88 13.52
CA ILE A 829 -10.52 45.39 12.70
C ILE A 829 -10.56 46.91 12.76
N SER A 830 -9.46 47.52 13.19
CA SER A 830 -9.24 48.97 13.14
C SER A 830 -7.92 49.28 12.43
N ALA A 831 -7.70 50.54 12.07
CA ALA A 831 -6.48 50.93 11.35
C ALA A 831 -5.18 50.63 12.13
N ASN A 832 -5.24 50.64 13.46
CA ASN A 832 -4.05 50.53 14.33
C ASN A 832 -4.12 49.36 15.32
N ALA A 833 -5.16 48.52 15.25
CA ALA A 833 -5.29 47.37 16.14
C ALA A 833 -6.24 46.32 15.56
N LEU A 834 -6.13 45.10 16.10
CA LEU A 834 -6.99 43.98 15.79
C LEU A 834 -7.39 43.25 17.08
N ASP A 835 -8.69 43.00 17.24
CA ASP A 835 -9.24 42.19 18.33
C ASP A 835 -9.67 40.83 17.80
N ILE A 836 -9.20 39.74 18.39
CA ILE A 836 -9.72 38.38 18.17
C ILE A 836 -10.15 37.78 19.50
N GLY A 837 -11.43 37.43 19.61
CA GLY A 837 -12.02 36.99 20.88
C GLY A 837 -11.75 38.01 21.98
N SER A 838 -11.08 37.59 23.04
CA SER A 838 -10.66 38.46 24.16
C SER A 838 -9.27 39.09 24.02
N ARG A 839 -8.59 38.92 22.88
CA ARG A 839 -7.19 39.32 22.68
C ARG A 839 -7.12 40.60 21.85
N HIS A 840 -6.43 41.61 22.37
CA HIS A 840 -6.14 42.88 21.69
C HIS A 840 -4.69 42.91 21.20
N ILE A 841 -4.46 43.37 19.97
CA ILE A 841 -3.14 43.45 19.35
C ILE A 841 -3.00 44.81 18.66
N ASP A 842 -2.04 45.61 19.12
CA ASP A 842 -1.69 46.89 18.50
C ASP A 842 -0.81 46.71 17.26
N GLY A 843 -1.05 47.54 16.24
CA GLY A 843 -0.25 47.61 15.02
C GLY A 843 -1.06 48.00 13.79
N ASN A 844 -0.39 48.57 12.79
CA ASN A 844 -0.99 49.01 11.51
C ASN A 844 -0.66 48.08 10.32
N SER A 845 -0.03 46.95 10.61
CA SER A 845 0.47 45.96 9.64
C SER A 845 0.15 44.54 10.13
N LEU A 846 -1.07 44.34 10.60
CA LEU A 846 -1.54 43.08 11.19
C LEU A 846 -2.32 42.28 10.13
N GLY A 847 -1.82 41.10 9.82
CA GLY A 847 -2.48 40.12 8.95
C GLY A 847 -3.17 39.06 9.80
N TYR A 848 -4.38 38.68 9.43
CA TYR A 848 -5.19 37.70 10.14
C TYR A 848 -5.64 36.57 9.24
N THR A 849 -5.63 35.37 9.82
CA THR A 849 -6.22 34.15 9.27
C THR A 849 -7.12 33.57 10.34
N LEU A 850 -8.42 33.42 10.08
CA LEU A 850 -9.40 33.00 11.11
C LEU A 850 -10.51 32.15 10.51
N ILE A 851 -10.69 30.92 11.01
CA ILE A 851 -11.86 30.08 10.69
C ILE A 851 -12.95 30.28 11.72
N TYR A 852 -14.22 30.27 11.28
CA TYR A 852 -15.38 30.42 12.14
C TYR A 852 -16.62 29.75 11.50
N PRO A 853 -17.62 29.28 12.27
CA PRO A 853 -18.90 28.85 11.71
C PRO A 853 -19.56 30.01 10.95
N ASN A 854 -20.09 29.75 9.76
CA ASN A 854 -20.73 30.77 8.96
C ASN A 854 -22.01 31.27 9.67
N PRO A 855 -22.11 32.57 10.03
CA PRO A 855 -23.30 33.08 10.75
C PRO A 855 -24.61 33.00 9.96
N LEU A 856 -24.54 32.67 8.67
CA LEU A 856 -25.69 32.47 7.79
C LEU A 856 -26.03 30.99 7.58
N ASN A 857 -25.10 30.09 7.93
CA ASN A 857 -25.25 28.64 7.88
C ASN A 857 -24.27 28.00 8.88
N PRO A 858 -24.66 27.82 10.16
CA PRO A 858 -23.75 27.33 11.20
C PRO A 858 -23.16 25.93 10.97
N LYS A 859 -23.62 25.19 9.94
CA LYS A 859 -23.05 23.88 9.52
C LYS A 859 -21.93 24.00 8.49
N LYS A 860 -21.57 25.23 8.08
CA LYS A 860 -20.49 25.51 7.12
C LYS A 860 -19.52 26.50 7.73
N TYR A 861 -18.31 26.55 7.20
CA TYR A 861 -17.31 27.51 7.62
C TYR A 861 -17.33 28.80 6.80
N ILE A 862 -16.89 29.88 7.45
CA ILE A 862 -16.14 30.94 6.80
C ILE A 862 -14.67 30.88 7.25
N LEU A 863 -13.75 31.22 6.36
CA LEU A 863 -12.34 31.46 6.66
C LEU A 863 -12.01 32.87 6.18
N LEU A 864 -11.60 33.74 7.08
CA LEU A 864 -11.19 35.10 6.73
C LEU A 864 -9.68 35.17 6.57
N LEU A 865 -9.26 35.83 5.49
CA LEU A 865 -7.87 36.05 5.15
C LEU A 865 -7.67 37.51 4.71
N GLY A 866 -6.95 38.28 5.51
CA GLY A 866 -6.73 39.68 5.19
C GLY A 866 -5.79 40.38 6.15
N SER A 867 -5.83 41.70 6.10
CA SER A 867 -5.05 42.57 6.97
C SER A 867 -5.89 43.76 7.43
N ASN A 868 -5.46 44.38 8.54
CA ASN A 868 -6.11 45.59 9.02
C ASN A 868 -5.80 46.81 8.14
N ASN A 869 -4.66 46.79 7.43
CA ASN A 869 -4.35 47.68 6.32
C ASN A 869 -4.51 46.95 4.98
N SER A 870 -5.67 47.15 4.34
CA SER A 870 -6.09 46.50 3.10
C SER A 870 -5.10 46.60 1.93
N SER A 871 -4.22 47.61 1.93
CA SER A 871 -3.24 47.81 0.86
C SER A 871 -2.01 46.90 1.00
N ILE A 872 -1.85 46.23 2.14
CA ILE A 872 -0.74 45.31 2.39
C ILE A 872 -1.21 43.87 2.18
N VAL A 873 -0.49 43.14 1.33
CA VAL A 873 -0.74 41.72 1.04
C VAL A 873 -0.40 40.87 2.27
N HIS A 874 -1.38 40.10 2.77
CA HIS A 874 -1.17 39.07 3.78
C HIS A 874 -0.84 37.75 3.10
N MET A 875 0.46 37.49 2.92
CA MET A 875 0.93 36.24 2.31
C MET A 875 0.80 35.10 3.30
N VAL A 876 -0.18 34.21 3.11
CA VAL A 876 -0.39 33.09 4.04
C VAL A 876 0.24 31.82 3.50
N PRO A 877 0.91 31.03 4.37
CA PRO A 877 1.44 29.74 3.98
C PRO A 877 0.32 28.80 3.51
N ASP A 878 0.75 27.67 2.99
CA ASP A 878 -0.11 26.61 2.49
C ASP A 878 -1.08 26.07 3.55
N LEU A 879 -2.29 26.64 3.61
CA LEU A 879 -3.28 26.41 4.65
C LEU A 879 -3.77 24.96 4.74
N GLN A 880 -3.65 24.19 3.66
CA GLN A 880 -3.86 22.76 3.73
C GLN A 880 -2.85 22.16 4.71
N TYR A 881 -1.55 22.42 4.58
CA TYR A 881 -0.55 21.77 5.42
C TYR A 881 -0.24 22.51 6.72
N THR A 882 -0.54 23.80 6.84
CA THR A 882 -0.14 24.63 8.00
C THR A 882 -1.32 25.18 8.81
N GLY A 883 -2.57 24.95 8.39
CA GLY A 883 -3.78 25.44 9.05
C GLY A 883 -4.14 24.68 10.33
N TRP A 884 -3.20 24.58 11.28
CA TRP A 884 -3.35 23.77 12.50
C TRP A 884 -4.04 24.48 13.67
N TYR A 885 -4.35 25.77 13.54
CA TYR A 885 -4.99 26.58 14.57
C TYR A 885 -6.33 27.12 14.06
N ASP A 886 -7.21 27.60 14.93
CA ASP A 886 -8.44 28.27 14.48
C ASP A 886 -8.15 29.69 14.00
N TYR A 887 -7.16 30.35 14.61
CA TYR A 887 -6.73 31.68 14.22
C TYR A 887 -5.22 31.87 14.32
N GLU A 888 -4.70 32.77 13.49
CA GLU A 888 -3.33 33.26 13.51
C GLU A 888 -3.32 34.75 13.14
N VAL A 889 -2.55 35.55 13.89
CA VAL A 889 -2.24 36.93 13.58
C VAL A 889 -0.74 37.07 13.48
N LYS A 890 -0.29 37.73 12.41
CA LYS A 890 1.12 38.04 12.20
C LYS A 890 1.31 39.49 11.81
N ASN A 891 2.52 39.99 12.03
CA ASN A 891 2.95 41.22 11.40
C ASN A 891 3.31 40.92 9.94
N VAL A 892 2.61 41.53 8.97
CA VAL A 892 2.78 41.18 7.54
C VAL A 892 4.08 41.69 6.92
N ILE A 893 4.79 42.61 7.59
CA ILE A 893 6.07 43.15 7.12
C ILE A 893 7.23 42.27 7.62
N SER A 894 7.26 41.95 8.91
CA SER A 894 8.31 41.13 9.52
C SER A 894 8.05 39.62 9.44
N GLU A 895 6.84 39.23 9.03
CA GLU A 895 6.32 37.86 9.05
C GLU A 895 6.27 37.19 10.44
N ALA A 896 6.54 37.95 11.51
CA ALA A 896 6.50 37.44 12.87
C ALA A 896 5.06 37.08 13.28
N ILE A 897 4.87 35.82 13.71
CA ILE A 897 3.62 35.37 14.34
C ILE A 897 3.49 36.07 15.69
N LEU A 898 2.41 36.84 15.87
CA LEU A 898 2.12 37.58 17.10
C LEU A 898 1.24 36.75 18.04
N ILE A 899 0.25 36.06 17.50
CA ILE A 899 -0.60 35.13 18.24
C ILE A 899 -1.14 34.04 17.30
N LYS A 900 -1.38 32.86 17.84
CA LYS A 900 -2.16 31.79 17.22
C LYS A 900 -2.80 30.95 18.31
N GLY A 901 -3.94 30.35 18.02
CA GLY A 901 -4.68 29.59 19.04
C GLY A 901 -5.94 28.93 18.52
N TYR A 902 -6.67 28.34 19.47
CA TYR A 902 -7.96 27.71 19.24
C TYR A 902 -9.01 28.49 20.02
N PHE A 903 -10.21 28.58 19.47
CA PHE A 903 -11.37 28.99 20.24
C PHE A 903 -11.85 27.84 21.11
N ASP A 904 -12.59 28.16 22.17
CA ASP A 904 -13.23 27.16 23.02
C ASP A 904 -14.36 26.42 22.29
N GLU A 905 -15.04 25.51 22.99
CA GLU A 905 -16.19 24.77 22.49
C GLU A 905 -17.35 25.62 21.97
N TYR A 906 -17.43 26.90 22.35
CA TYR A 906 -18.47 27.87 22.00
C TYR A 906 -17.95 28.91 21.00
N TRP A 907 -16.78 28.66 20.41
CA TRP A 907 -16.11 29.56 19.47
C TRP A 907 -15.82 30.96 20.05
N LYS A 908 -15.45 31.06 21.34
CA LYS A 908 -15.14 32.34 22.03
C LYS A 908 -13.65 32.60 22.23
#